data_AF-A0A817A8W0-F1
#
_entry.id   AF-A0A817A8W0-F1
#
_cell.length_a   1.000
_cell.length_b   1.000
_cell.length_c   1.000
_cell.angle_alpha   90.00
_cell.angle_beta   90.00
_cell.angle_gamma   90.00
#
_symmetry.space_group_name_H-M   'P 1'
#
loop_
_entity.id
_entity.type
_entity.pdbx_description
1 polymer ?
#
loop_
_entity_poly.entity_id
_entity_poly.type
_entity_poly.pdbx_seq_one_letter_code
_entity_poly.pdbx_strand_id
1 'polypeptide(L)'
;MIKKSAQTMLFINILVTLFLTNYSSVQCTDIVQRRSTANSPTIDSTQFDFIWIDDCILELSDDCRHTQSLFRQLVPGAKFESDIDSAIYSVSRAKYTEKRFLVVVSGKKAALLFSYLNEYDLNDHIEAIFIFCNKPEDYQHLQHEKLFGVFRDAKLLIDTIRASTLLLSNKKVEMPPNLFDKEQTWFRPASMTTLPRIWHKLLLENLVSLPRDEQSKQDMITKSKEYFAKETKELKRIEEFSNDYSSALAIQWYTADSFVHKLVNHALRSENVDLLYAYRLFISDLSTEIKRLQTKQQTVSGSLISKIKSGLGSRIKLFSGQRLRKGEIEKLKQSIGTIISINGFLSTSMDLSEAKDFTKGTVKFPDMQKAIIEISFNTSIQDTNVFAEIAHQSIFNDEKEVVFDYNSLFNVTSVEYDWYDIAWIVKMTCVSNKTNKEHPYVNTLREMFVQNHSPSVGFGIIMAHGFDKRQQAIRYFDQMLLNLPHHHVDVPDISQQRAILYQEKGEHALALQDYERALEIRRQRIQENLLGISSLNDNIGRLHSAKSDFQASLNSYQVSMSTYEELYGREKDHITKAKVNESIGLTYYRSGNTSKALEYLAHTQLLYKQLLPEKHLLQIELLGHMGAIHEAMGNLTLAEKFFRRQLNWSATVLPVDHPLIITFLDSIYRIHLRMSQTSNVIKIFTGHLEKMQKILGQQDPVIPRLLFMTASLLELSTPVEAIRFYEQAIDLSQPSTESGRSTMLKCHKNLAEMYKKTGDLQNALEHAMKAFVLQQQFSFEENNFTPEADALYNIGLIHVEMNTPVKALQYLTKALSIYQSTHALDHPSIKAVLSSIIQAANGTQSISFK
;
A
#
# COMPACT_ATOMS: atom_id res chain seq x y z
N MET A 1 -27.50 -34.09 8.77
CA MET A 1 -26.85 -33.02 7.97
C MET A 1 -27.57 -32.65 6.66
N ILE A 2 -28.77 -33.16 6.35
CA ILE A 2 -29.47 -32.80 5.09
C ILE A 2 -30.73 -31.90 5.30
N LYS A 3 -31.11 -31.60 6.55
CA LYS A 3 -32.25 -30.70 6.85
C LYS A 3 -31.89 -29.20 7.06
N LYS A 4 -30.61 -28.82 7.00
CA LYS A 4 -30.17 -27.41 7.17
C LYS A 4 -29.97 -26.61 5.87
N SER A 5 -30.01 -27.24 4.69
CA SER A 5 -29.93 -26.52 3.40
C SER A 5 -31.29 -26.11 2.83
N ALA A 6 -32.37 -26.83 3.19
CA ALA A 6 -33.72 -26.51 2.70
C ALA A 6 -34.38 -25.32 3.41
N GLN A 7 -34.06 -25.06 4.69
CA GLN A 7 -34.56 -23.89 5.41
C GLN A 7 -33.88 -22.58 4.98
N THR A 8 -32.62 -22.63 4.56
CA THR A 8 -31.89 -21.45 4.04
C THR A 8 -32.38 -21.05 2.65
N MET A 9 -32.77 -22.01 1.79
CA MET A 9 -33.38 -21.71 0.49
C MET A 9 -34.82 -21.19 0.59
N LEU A 10 -35.61 -21.66 1.57
CA LEU A 10 -36.94 -21.11 1.81
C LEU A 10 -36.88 -19.65 2.32
N PHE A 11 -35.89 -19.31 3.13
CA PHE A 11 -35.69 -17.96 3.65
C PHE A 11 -35.20 -16.97 2.57
N ILE A 12 -34.38 -17.44 1.62
CA ILE A 12 -33.92 -16.64 0.48
C ILE A 12 -35.04 -16.43 -0.54
N ASN A 13 -35.87 -17.45 -0.83
CA ASN A 13 -37.03 -17.28 -1.71
C ASN A 13 -38.12 -16.40 -1.08
N ILE A 14 -38.31 -16.41 0.25
CA ILE A 14 -39.21 -15.48 0.93
C ILE A 14 -38.67 -14.04 0.88
N LEU A 15 -37.35 -13.84 1.05
CA LEU A 15 -36.71 -12.52 0.93
C LEU A 15 -36.74 -11.97 -0.51
N VAL A 16 -36.55 -12.80 -1.53
CA VAL A 16 -36.63 -12.40 -2.94
C VAL A 16 -38.09 -12.15 -3.37
N THR A 17 -39.05 -12.93 -2.86
CA THR A 17 -40.48 -12.67 -3.12
C THR A 17 -40.98 -11.43 -2.38
N LEU A 18 -40.47 -11.13 -1.16
CA LEU A 18 -40.70 -9.85 -0.46
C LEU A 18 -39.99 -8.66 -1.13
N PHE A 19 -38.83 -8.88 -1.75
CA PHE A 19 -38.14 -7.86 -2.55
C PHE A 19 -38.85 -7.55 -3.87
N LEU A 20 -39.48 -8.56 -4.50
CA LEU A 20 -40.19 -8.41 -5.78
C LEU A 20 -41.66 -7.96 -5.61
N THR A 21 -42.31 -8.24 -4.48
CA THR A 21 -43.68 -7.76 -4.22
C THR A 21 -43.72 -6.29 -3.78
N ASN A 22 -42.71 -5.79 -3.06
CA ASN A 22 -42.66 -4.40 -2.59
C ASN A 22 -42.27 -3.35 -3.65
N TYR A 23 -41.97 -3.74 -4.89
CA TYR A 23 -41.82 -2.79 -6.02
C TYR A 23 -43.01 -2.79 -6.98
N SER A 24 -44.11 -3.47 -6.64
CA SER A 24 -45.35 -3.44 -7.42
C SER A 24 -46.43 -2.48 -6.88
N SER A 25 -46.16 -1.75 -5.79
CA SER A 25 -47.12 -0.77 -5.26
C SER A 25 -46.46 0.39 -4.52
N VAL A 26 -45.64 1.19 -5.21
CA VAL A 26 -45.51 2.61 -4.88
C VAL A 26 -45.50 3.38 -6.19
N GLN A 27 -46.60 4.09 -6.42
CA GLN A 27 -46.72 5.15 -7.41
C GLN A 27 -45.58 6.16 -7.19
N CYS A 28 -44.50 6.02 -7.96
CA CYS A 28 -43.51 7.07 -8.13
C CYS A 28 -44.07 8.06 -9.16
N THR A 29 -45.08 8.86 -8.77
CA THR A 29 -45.69 9.85 -9.67
C THR A 29 -45.28 11.30 -9.42
N ASP A 30 -44.67 11.67 -8.28
CA ASP A 30 -44.59 13.11 -7.95
C ASP A 30 -43.20 13.73 -7.69
N ILE A 31 -42.09 13.15 -8.20
CA ILE A 31 -40.81 13.89 -8.25
C ILE A 31 -40.21 13.97 -9.68
N VAL A 32 -40.96 13.55 -10.71
CA VAL A 32 -40.58 13.74 -12.14
C VAL A 32 -41.38 14.86 -12.83
N GLN A 33 -42.38 15.46 -12.19
CA GLN A 33 -43.11 16.60 -12.75
C GLN A 33 -42.43 17.97 -12.51
N ARG A 34 -41.14 18.09 -12.84
CA ARG A 34 -40.54 19.38 -13.25
C ARG A 34 -39.36 19.14 -14.20
N ARG A 35 -39.70 18.78 -15.44
CA ARG A 35 -39.01 19.13 -16.71
C ARG A 35 -39.60 18.29 -17.84
N SER A 36 -40.90 18.46 -18.11
CA SER A 36 -41.48 18.14 -19.42
C SER A 36 -41.37 19.38 -20.31
N THR A 37 -40.16 19.66 -20.78
CA THR A 37 -39.94 20.51 -21.93
C THR A 37 -38.89 19.82 -22.78
N ALA A 38 -39.25 19.59 -24.04
CA ALA A 38 -38.43 19.01 -25.09
C ALA A 38 -36.97 19.51 -25.06
N ASN A 39 -36.05 18.59 -25.38
CA ASN A 39 -34.57 18.65 -25.37
C ASN A 39 -33.92 17.95 -24.17
N SER A 40 -33.85 16.62 -24.24
CA SER A 40 -32.97 15.80 -23.38
C SER A 40 -31.51 15.92 -23.86
N PRO A 41 -30.52 16.10 -22.96
CA PRO A 41 -29.12 16.20 -23.38
C PRO A 41 -28.61 14.85 -23.90
N THR A 42 -27.86 14.88 -25.00
CA THR A 42 -27.08 13.76 -25.54
C THR A 42 -26.04 13.29 -24.52
N ILE A 43 -25.69 12.01 -24.51
CA ILE A 43 -24.58 11.51 -23.69
C ILE A 43 -23.28 12.13 -24.22
N ASP A 44 -22.47 12.70 -23.32
CA ASP A 44 -21.22 13.38 -23.66
C ASP A 44 -20.19 12.38 -24.20
N SER A 45 -19.89 12.45 -25.50
CA SER A 45 -18.91 11.59 -26.16
C SER A 45 -17.47 11.88 -25.76
N THR A 46 -17.21 12.90 -24.93
CA THR A 46 -15.90 13.10 -24.29
C THR A 46 -15.69 12.17 -23.10
N GLN A 47 -16.75 11.58 -22.54
CA GLN A 47 -16.70 10.78 -21.32
C GLN A 47 -16.75 9.27 -21.57
N PHE A 48 -17.58 8.82 -22.52
CA PHE A 48 -17.72 7.40 -22.87
C PHE A 48 -17.80 7.24 -24.39
N ASP A 49 -17.03 6.30 -24.92
CA ASP A 49 -17.21 5.80 -26.28
C ASP A 49 -18.22 4.64 -26.27
N PHE A 50 -19.13 4.62 -27.25
CA PHE A 50 -20.18 3.61 -27.34
C PHE A 50 -19.89 2.64 -28.49
N ILE A 51 -19.98 1.34 -28.21
CA ILE A 51 -19.84 0.28 -29.21
C ILE A 51 -21.02 -0.68 -29.10
N TRP A 52 -21.69 -0.94 -30.21
CA TRP A 52 -22.65 -2.05 -30.33
C TRP A 52 -22.06 -3.14 -31.24
N ILE A 53 -21.98 -4.36 -30.71
CA ILE A 53 -21.45 -5.54 -31.37
C ILE A 53 -22.61 -6.50 -31.71
N ASP A 54 -22.91 -6.67 -33.00
CA ASP A 54 -23.96 -7.58 -33.47
C ASP A 54 -23.67 -8.08 -34.89
N ASP A 55 -23.86 -9.37 -35.14
CA ASP A 55 -23.68 -9.97 -36.48
C ASP A 55 -24.62 -9.34 -37.51
N CYS A 56 -25.83 -8.95 -37.09
CA CYS A 56 -26.86 -8.42 -37.98
C CYS A 56 -26.79 -6.89 -38.12
N ILE A 57 -25.74 -6.24 -37.60
CA ILE A 57 -25.65 -4.78 -37.54
C ILE A 57 -25.43 -4.13 -38.91
N LEU A 58 -24.88 -4.89 -39.87
CA LEU A 58 -24.71 -4.47 -41.26
C LEU A 58 -25.85 -4.94 -42.16
N GLU A 59 -26.78 -5.73 -41.63
CA GLU A 59 -27.97 -6.14 -42.38
C GLU A 59 -28.94 -4.97 -42.47
N LEU A 60 -29.28 -4.59 -43.70
CA LEU A 60 -30.11 -3.44 -44.06
C LEU A 60 -31.61 -3.66 -43.75
N SER A 61 -31.96 -4.26 -42.61
CA SER A 61 -33.35 -4.34 -42.13
C SER A 61 -33.81 -2.97 -41.60
N ASP A 62 -35.10 -2.67 -41.77
CA ASP A 62 -35.67 -1.40 -41.29
C ASP A 62 -35.59 -1.28 -39.76
N ASP A 63 -35.72 -2.39 -39.04
CA ASP A 63 -35.62 -2.45 -37.58
C ASP A 63 -34.20 -2.15 -37.07
N CYS A 64 -33.17 -2.66 -37.77
CA CYS A 64 -31.78 -2.40 -37.41
C CYS A 64 -31.41 -0.93 -37.69
N ARG A 65 -31.84 -0.38 -38.84
CA ARG A 65 -31.67 1.05 -39.15
C ARG A 65 -32.37 1.95 -38.13
N HIS A 66 -33.59 1.60 -37.74
CA HIS A 66 -34.34 2.32 -36.72
C HIS A 66 -33.61 2.32 -35.37
N THR A 67 -33.14 1.15 -34.94
CA THR A 67 -32.42 0.99 -33.67
C THR A 67 -31.07 1.73 -33.68
N GLN A 68 -30.31 1.68 -34.78
CA GLN A 68 -29.08 2.48 -34.94
C GLN A 68 -29.36 3.98 -34.90
N SER A 69 -30.44 4.45 -35.51
CA SER A 69 -30.85 5.85 -35.45
C SER A 69 -31.15 6.29 -34.02
N LEU A 70 -31.83 5.44 -33.23
CA LEU A 70 -32.09 5.71 -31.82
C LEU A 70 -30.79 5.78 -31.00
N PHE A 71 -29.82 4.89 -31.25
CA PHE A 71 -28.53 4.94 -30.59
C PHE A 71 -27.68 6.17 -30.99
N ARG A 72 -27.70 6.59 -32.26
CA ARG A 72 -27.00 7.80 -32.72
C ARG A 72 -27.61 9.08 -32.15
N GLN A 73 -28.93 9.10 -31.92
CA GLN A 73 -29.59 10.20 -31.21
C GLN A 73 -29.18 10.26 -29.74
N LEU A 74 -28.87 9.11 -29.12
CA LEU A 74 -28.41 9.02 -27.74
C LEU A 74 -26.92 9.37 -27.59
N VAL A 75 -26.08 8.83 -28.49
CA VAL A 75 -24.62 9.00 -28.53
C VAL A 75 -24.23 9.31 -29.98
N PRO A 76 -23.98 10.59 -30.34
CA PRO A 76 -23.66 10.97 -31.73
C PRO A 76 -22.44 10.25 -32.32
N GLY A 77 -21.51 9.78 -31.48
CA GLY A 77 -20.31 9.02 -31.86
C GLY A 77 -20.41 7.49 -31.77
N ALA A 78 -21.62 6.92 -31.65
CA ALA A 78 -21.82 5.47 -31.53
C ALA A 78 -21.20 4.69 -32.70
N LYS A 79 -20.36 3.69 -32.37
CA LYS A 79 -19.78 2.73 -33.32
C LYS A 79 -20.59 1.45 -33.34
N PHE A 80 -20.69 0.85 -34.53
CA PHE A 80 -21.45 -0.36 -34.78
C PHE A 80 -20.53 -1.36 -35.48
N GLU A 81 -20.23 -2.47 -34.82
CA GLU A 81 -19.23 -3.44 -35.25
C GLU A 81 -19.90 -4.80 -35.46
N SER A 82 -19.71 -5.39 -36.65
CA SER A 82 -20.16 -6.76 -36.92
C SER A 82 -19.20 -7.81 -36.40
N ASP A 83 -17.93 -7.44 -36.16
CA ASP A 83 -16.87 -8.33 -35.70
C ASP A 83 -16.45 -7.98 -34.27
N ILE A 84 -16.38 -8.99 -33.41
CA ILE A 84 -16.01 -8.79 -32.00
C ILE A 84 -14.52 -8.47 -31.87
N ASP A 85 -13.66 -9.02 -32.74
CA ASP A 85 -12.21 -8.80 -32.68
C ASP A 85 -11.87 -7.34 -33.01
N SER A 86 -12.56 -6.74 -33.98
CA SER A 86 -12.49 -5.29 -34.29
C SER A 86 -12.87 -4.41 -33.09
N ALA A 87 -13.95 -4.77 -32.39
CA ALA A 87 -14.40 -4.06 -31.20
C ALA A 87 -13.38 -4.19 -30.04
N ILE A 88 -12.88 -5.39 -29.80
CA ILE A 88 -11.85 -5.65 -28.78
C ILE A 88 -10.53 -4.95 -29.11
N TYR A 89 -10.13 -4.92 -30.38
CA TYR A 89 -8.96 -4.15 -30.83
C TYR A 89 -9.11 -2.65 -30.57
N SER A 90 -10.31 -2.11 -30.81
CA SER A 90 -10.61 -0.70 -30.52
C SER A 90 -10.56 -0.38 -29.03
N VAL A 91 -11.08 -1.27 -28.18
CA VAL A 91 -11.03 -1.15 -26.72
C VAL A 91 -9.61 -1.33 -26.18
N SER A 92 -8.82 -2.25 -26.74
CA SER A 92 -7.45 -2.52 -26.27
C SER A 92 -6.46 -1.39 -26.61
N ARG A 93 -6.63 -0.70 -27.76
CA ARG A 93 -5.87 0.52 -28.06
C ARG A 93 -6.19 1.68 -27.11
N ALA A 94 -7.34 1.66 -26.46
CA ALA A 94 -7.71 2.72 -25.53
C ALA A 94 -6.93 2.69 -24.21
N LYS A 95 -6.18 1.60 -23.93
CA LYS A 95 -5.20 1.51 -22.81
C LYS A 95 -4.23 2.69 -22.75
N TYR A 96 -4.04 3.41 -23.86
CA TYR A 96 -3.15 4.57 -23.96
C TYR A 96 -3.86 5.94 -23.95
N THR A 97 -5.19 6.00 -23.79
CA THR A 97 -5.97 7.24 -23.99
C THR A 97 -7.02 7.57 -22.92
N GLU A 98 -7.02 6.87 -21.77
CA GLU A 98 -7.99 7.00 -20.66
C GLU A 98 -9.48 6.87 -21.05
N LYS A 99 -9.78 6.45 -22.28
CA LYS A 99 -11.14 6.32 -22.78
C LYS A 99 -11.85 5.11 -22.18
N ARG A 100 -13.12 5.29 -21.79
CA ARG A 100 -14.00 4.25 -21.24
C ARG A 100 -15.13 3.91 -22.20
N PHE A 101 -15.58 2.67 -22.18
CA PHE A 101 -16.54 2.13 -23.15
C PHE A 101 -17.84 1.67 -22.50
N LEU A 102 -18.94 1.93 -23.22
CA LEU A 102 -20.24 1.31 -23.01
C LEU A 102 -20.48 0.34 -24.16
N VAL A 103 -20.72 -0.94 -23.82
CA VAL A 103 -20.83 -1.99 -24.83
C VAL A 103 -22.23 -2.57 -24.83
N VAL A 104 -22.88 -2.55 -26.00
CA VAL A 104 -24.07 -3.37 -26.27
C VAL A 104 -23.61 -4.57 -27.08
N VAL A 105 -24.02 -5.77 -26.71
CA VAL A 105 -23.62 -7.01 -27.39
C VAL A 105 -24.83 -7.90 -27.66
N SER A 106 -24.83 -8.59 -28.81
CA SER A 106 -25.84 -9.59 -29.09
C SER A 106 -25.73 -10.79 -28.13
N GLY A 107 -26.83 -11.46 -27.83
CA GLY A 107 -26.82 -12.64 -26.96
C GLY A 107 -25.81 -13.70 -27.39
N LYS A 108 -25.71 -13.98 -28.70
CA LYS A 108 -24.76 -14.96 -29.25
C LYS A 108 -23.30 -14.60 -29.00
N LYS A 109 -22.97 -13.32 -28.91
CA LYS A 109 -21.60 -12.81 -28.69
C LYS A 109 -21.27 -12.51 -27.25
N ALA A 110 -22.25 -12.48 -26.35
CA ALA A 110 -22.04 -12.11 -24.95
C ALA A 110 -21.05 -13.04 -24.23
N ALA A 111 -21.17 -14.37 -24.41
CA ALA A 111 -20.24 -15.32 -23.78
C ALA A 111 -18.80 -15.17 -24.27
N LEU A 112 -18.63 -14.91 -25.58
CA LEU A 112 -17.33 -14.69 -26.21
C LEU A 112 -16.71 -13.35 -25.79
N LEU A 113 -17.54 -12.31 -25.62
CA LEU A 113 -17.09 -11.04 -25.06
C LEU A 113 -16.50 -11.26 -23.66
N PHE A 114 -17.23 -11.95 -22.77
CA PHE A 114 -16.76 -12.20 -21.40
C PHE A 114 -15.46 -13.01 -21.33
N SER A 115 -15.24 -13.98 -22.24
CA SER A 115 -13.94 -14.66 -22.30
C SER A 115 -12.80 -13.71 -22.65
N TYR A 116 -13.02 -12.78 -23.59
CA TYR A 116 -12.00 -11.80 -23.98
C TYR A 116 -11.72 -10.74 -22.92
N LEU A 117 -12.72 -10.35 -22.11
CA LEU A 117 -12.49 -9.40 -21.02
C LEU A 117 -11.52 -9.96 -19.98
N ASN A 118 -11.61 -11.25 -19.69
CA ASN A 118 -10.73 -11.94 -18.77
C ASN A 118 -9.36 -12.22 -19.38
N GLU A 119 -9.31 -12.62 -20.66
CA GLU A 119 -8.06 -12.94 -21.36
C GLU A 119 -7.17 -11.71 -21.61
N TYR A 120 -7.76 -10.56 -21.96
CA TYR A 120 -7.03 -9.34 -22.33
C TYR A 120 -7.02 -8.24 -21.27
N ASP A 121 -7.59 -8.52 -20.09
CA ASP A 121 -7.71 -7.58 -18.97
C ASP A 121 -8.27 -6.22 -19.40
N LEU A 122 -9.51 -6.25 -19.91
CA LEU A 122 -10.20 -5.08 -20.45
C LEU A 122 -11.29 -4.55 -19.50
N ASN A 123 -11.44 -5.15 -18.33
CA ASN A 123 -12.49 -4.81 -17.34
C ASN A 123 -12.40 -3.36 -16.84
N ASP A 124 -11.20 -2.78 -16.82
CA ASP A 124 -10.98 -1.40 -16.40
C ASP A 124 -11.41 -0.36 -17.45
N HIS A 125 -11.52 -0.77 -18.71
CA HIS A 125 -11.86 0.11 -19.83
C HIS A 125 -13.33 -0.01 -20.24
N ILE A 126 -14.03 -1.06 -19.79
CA ILE A 126 -15.47 -1.24 -20.04
C ILE A 126 -16.25 -0.92 -18.76
N GLU A 127 -17.08 0.12 -18.82
CA GLU A 127 -17.82 0.59 -17.65
C GLU A 127 -19.16 -0.14 -17.50
N ALA A 128 -19.81 -0.50 -18.61
CA ALA A 128 -21.06 -1.25 -18.61
C ALA A 128 -21.25 -2.08 -19.88
N ILE A 129 -21.88 -3.24 -19.71
CA ILE A 129 -22.24 -4.19 -20.76
C ILE A 129 -23.75 -4.41 -20.71
N PHE A 130 -24.39 -4.35 -21.88
CA PHE A 130 -25.81 -4.62 -22.05
C PHE A 130 -25.99 -5.70 -23.12
N ILE A 131 -26.75 -6.74 -22.83
CA ILE A 131 -27.05 -7.77 -23.82
C ILE A 131 -28.37 -7.40 -24.49
N PHE A 132 -28.38 -7.24 -25.81
CA PHE A 132 -29.60 -6.99 -26.59
C PHE A 132 -29.92 -8.21 -27.46
N CYS A 133 -31.06 -8.86 -27.23
CA CYS A 133 -31.42 -10.08 -27.94
C CYS A 133 -32.93 -10.37 -27.95
N ASN A 134 -33.35 -11.18 -28.93
CA ASN A 134 -34.75 -11.58 -29.08
C ASN A 134 -35.20 -12.61 -28.04
N LYS A 135 -34.31 -13.27 -27.30
CA LYS A 135 -34.65 -14.28 -26.28
C LYS A 135 -33.82 -14.04 -25.02
N PRO A 136 -34.16 -13.03 -24.21
CA PRO A 136 -33.37 -12.67 -23.04
C PRO A 136 -33.28 -13.81 -22.02
N GLU A 137 -34.30 -14.68 -21.95
CA GLU A 137 -34.37 -15.82 -21.05
C GLU A 137 -33.17 -16.78 -21.23
N ASP A 138 -32.67 -16.92 -22.46
CA ASP A 138 -31.56 -17.80 -22.80
C ASP A 138 -30.22 -17.31 -22.21
N TYR A 139 -30.12 -16.03 -21.82
CA TYR A 139 -28.86 -15.39 -21.40
C TYR A 139 -28.88 -14.84 -19.97
N GLN A 140 -29.99 -14.99 -19.23
CA GLN A 140 -30.11 -14.55 -17.83
C GLN A 140 -29.15 -15.28 -16.87
N HIS A 141 -28.64 -16.46 -17.27
CA HIS A 141 -27.68 -17.22 -16.47
C HIS A 141 -26.26 -16.64 -16.50
N LEU A 142 -25.95 -15.75 -17.45
CA LEU A 142 -24.65 -15.09 -17.53
C LEU A 142 -24.54 -14.03 -16.41
N GLN A 143 -23.50 -14.13 -15.59
CA GLN A 143 -23.24 -13.19 -14.50
C GLN A 143 -21.86 -12.54 -14.68
N HIS A 144 -21.83 -11.21 -14.66
CA HIS A 144 -20.60 -10.41 -14.70
C HIS A 144 -20.82 -9.10 -13.95
N GLU A 145 -19.80 -8.60 -13.24
CA GLU A 145 -19.93 -7.36 -12.43
C GLU A 145 -20.27 -6.11 -13.26
N LYS A 146 -19.87 -6.09 -14.54
CA LYS A 146 -20.17 -5.02 -15.50
C LYS A 146 -21.45 -5.24 -16.31
N LEU A 147 -22.19 -6.35 -16.13
CA LEU A 147 -23.42 -6.63 -16.87
C LEU A 147 -24.61 -5.94 -16.22
N PHE A 148 -25.22 -4.98 -16.93
CA PHE A 148 -26.34 -4.19 -16.43
C PHE A 148 -27.71 -4.80 -16.74
N GLY A 149 -27.77 -5.75 -17.68
CA GLY A 149 -28.99 -6.50 -17.96
C GLY A 149 -29.03 -7.10 -19.36
N VAL A 150 -30.11 -7.85 -19.59
CA VAL A 150 -30.43 -8.49 -20.86
C VAL A 150 -31.79 -7.96 -21.33
N PHE A 151 -31.86 -7.43 -22.54
CA PHE A 151 -32.96 -6.63 -23.03
C PHE A 151 -33.49 -7.17 -24.36
N ARG A 152 -34.82 -7.26 -24.49
CA ARG A 152 -35.52 -7.47 -25.77
C ARG A 152 -36.05 -6.15 -26.35
N ASP A 153 -36.41 -5.21 -25.50
CA ASP A 153 -37.02 -3.93 -25.89
C ASP A 153 -35.95 -2.83 -26.01
N ALA A 154 -35.84 -2.23 -27.20
CA ALA A 154 -34.85 -1.20 -27.49
C ALA A 154 -35.06 0.09 -26.67
N LYS A 155 -36.31 0.44 -26.36
CA LYS A 155 -36.63 1.64 -25.56
C LYS A 155 -36.21 1.44 -24.12
N LEU A 156 -36.48 0.27 -23.55
CA LEU A 156 -36.04 -0.10 -22.19
C LEU A 156 -34.52 -0.16 -22.09
N LEU A 157 -33.84 -0.70 -23.11
CA LEU A 157 -32.38 -0.70 -23.19
C LEU A 157 -31.82 0.73 -23.19
N ILE A 158 -32.37 1.60 -24.03
CA ILE A 158 -31.96 3.01 -24.12
C ILE A 158 -32.18 3.76 -22.80
N ASP A 159 -33.34 3.58 -22.16
CA ASP A 159 -33.63 4.21 -20.88
C ASP A 159 -32.70 3.70 -19.76
N THR A 160 -32.31 2.42 -19.82
CA THR A 160 -31.34 1.83 -18.88
C THR A 160 -29.93 2.34 -19.15
N ILE A 161 -29.53 2.51 -20.42
CA ILE A 161 -28.24 3.13 -20.79
C ILE A 161 -28.20 4.59 -20.29
N ARG A 162 -29.30 5.34 -20.41
CA ARG A 162 -29.40 6.71 -19.85
C ARG A 162 -29.25 6.72 -18.32
N ALA A 163 -30.00 5.87 -17.63
CA ALA A 163 -29.96 5.82 -16.17
C ALA A 163 -28.57 5.39 -15.65
N SER A 164 -27.97 4.37 -16.28
CA SER A 164 -26.63 3.90 -15.95
C SER A 164 -25.56 4.94 -16.27
N THR A 165 -25.60 5.61 -17.41
CA THR A 165 -24.64 6.69 -17.71
C THR A 165 -24.76 7.87 -16.76
N LEU A 166 -25.94 8.19 -16.26
CA LEU A 166 -26.12 9.22 -15.22
C LEU A 166 -25.54 8.77 -13.86
N LEU A 167 -25.65 7.48 -13.52
CA LEU A 167 -24.99 6.85 -12.37
C LEU A 167 -23.46 6.81 -12.54
N LEU A 168 -22.98 6.50 -13.73
CA LEU A 168 -21.55 6.38 -14.07
C LEU A 168 -20.88 7.75 -14.28
N SER A 169 -21.62 8.75 -14.75
CA SER A 169 -21.16 10.14 -14.78
C SER A 169 -21.13 10.73 -13.36
N ASN A 170 -22.05 10.30 -12.50
CA ASN A 170 -21.99 10.58 -11.07
C ASN A 170 -20.95 9.71 -10.33
N LYS A 171 -20.41 8.63 -10.92
CA LYS A 171 -19.18 7.97 -10.44
C LYS A 171 -17.91 8.79 -10.72
N LYS A 172 -17.96 9.90 -11.48
CA LYS A 172 -16.95 10.97 -11.39
C LYS A 172 -17.13 11.83 -10.11
N VAL A 173 -18.10 11.49 -9.27
CA VAL A 173 -18.02 11.69 -7.81
C VAL A 173 -17.48 10.41 -7.17
N GLU A 174 -16.41 9.86 -7.75
CA GLU A 174 -15.31 9.48 -6.89
C GLU A 174 -14.90 10.77 -6.18
N MET A 175 -15.40 10.90 -4.94
CA MET A 175 -14.51 11.41 -3.91
C MET A 175 -13.15 10.74 -4.16
N PRO A 176 -12.04 11.50 -4.21
CA PRO A 176 -10.73 10.96 -4.51
C PRO A 176 -10.59 9.59 -3.84
N PRO A 177 -10.14 8.53 -4.53
CA PRO A 177 -10.26 7.12 -4.10
C PRO A 177 -9.85 6.82 -2.65
N ASN A 178 -9.16 7.76 -2.00
CA ASN A 178 -8.78 7.78 -0.58
C ASN A 178 -9.82 8.31 0.43
N LEU A 179 -10.97 8.87 0.02
CA LEU A 179 -11.85 9.62 0.92
C LEU A 179 -12.99 8.81 1.54
N PHE A 180 -13.24 7.59 1.07
CA PHE A 180 -13.97 6.58 1.83
C PHE A 180 -13.42 5.21 1.44
N ASP A 181 -12.20 4.93 1.90
CA ASP A 181 -11.71 3.55 1.86
C ASP A 181 -12.69 2.68 2.67
N LYS A 182 -13.22 1.64 2.03
CA LYS A 182 -14.20 0.71 2.62
C LYS A 182 -13.62 -0.04 3.82
N GLU A 183 -12.30 0.00 4.01
CA GLU A 183 -11.58 -0.62 5.12
C GLU A 183 -11.28 0.33 6.30
N GLN A 184 -11.63 1.62 6.23
CA GLN A 184 -11.36 2.57 7.31
C GLN A 184 -12.02 2.13 8.62
N THR A 185 -11.23 1.99 9.67
CA THR A 185 -11.68 1.68 11.03
C THR A 185 -11.49 2.88 11.95
N TRP A 186 -12.47 3.13 12.81
CA TRP A 186 -12.38 4.22 13.80
C TRP A 186 -11.37 3.95 14.93
N PHE A 187 -10.83 2.73 15.01
CA PHE A 187 -9.82 2.30 15.98
C PHE A 187 -8.75 1.41 15.33
N ARG A 188 -7.66 1.16 16.05
CA ARG A 188 -6.56 0.26 15.65
C ARG A 188 -5.95 -0.48 16.84
N PRO A 189 -5.28 -1.62 16.64
CA PRO A 189 -4.41 -2.20 17.66
C PRO A 189 -3.32 -1.21 18.08
N ALA A 190 -3.07 -1.06 19.38
CA ALA A 190 -2.04 -0.17 19.90
C ALA A 190 -0.61 -0.75 19.82
N SER A 191 -0.49 -2.05 19.52
CA SER A 191 0.80 -2.72 19.38
C SER A 191 1.55 -2.25 18.12
N MET A 192 2.77 -1.77 18.30
CA MET A 192 3.66 -1.29 17.23
C MET A 192 4.45 -2.44 16.60
N THR A 193 3.76 -3.50 16.16
CA THR A 193 4.39 -4.72 15.62
C THR A 193 4.75 -4.61 14.14
N THR A 194 4.22 -3.59 13.45
CA THR A 194 4.43 -3.35 12.02
C THR A 194 5.06 -1.99 11.76
N LEU A 195 5.85 -1.89 10.69
CA LEU A 195 6.57 -0.69 10.30
C LEU A 195 5.64 0.48 9.94
N PRO A 196 4.54 0.30 9.19
CA PRO A 196 3.58 1.38 8.93
C PRO A 196 3.01 2.00 10.21
N ARG A 197 2.80 1.20 11.26
CA ARG A 197 2.30 1.71 12.55
C ARG A 197 3.30 2.60 13.25
N ILE A 198 4.58 2.23 13.20
CA ILE A 198 5.66 3.05 13.75
C ILE A 198 5.76 4.38 12.99
N TRP A 199 5.71 4.34 11.66
CA TRP A 199 5.73 5.57 10.85
C TRP A 199 4.53 6.47 11.08
N HIS A 200 3.33 5.90 11.17
CA HIS A 200 2.14 6.67 11.48
C HIS A 200 2.23 7.36 12.85
N LYS A 201 2.77 6.67 13.87
CA LYS A 201 3.01 7.27 15.18
C LYS A 201 3.97 8.46 15.08
N LEU A 202 5.11 8.30 14.39
CA LEU A 202 6.06 9.38 14.18
C LEU A 202 5.47 10.55 13.39
N LEU A 203 4.62 10.26 12.39
CA LEU A 203 3.88 11.28 11.65
C LEU A 203 3.02 12.12 12.60
N LEU A 204 2.22 11.48 13.45
CA LEU A 204 1.36 12.19 14.41
C LEU A 204 2.16 12.99 15.46
N GLU A 205 3.28 12.47 15.93
CA GLU A 205 4.20 13.18 16.85
C GLU A 205 4.80 14.44 16.17
N ASN A 206 5.20 14.31 14.90
CA ASN A 206 5.75 15.41 14.14
C ASN A 206 4.68 16.43 13.72
N LEU A 207 3.46 15.97 13.41
CA LEU A 207 2.35 16.78 12.92
C LEU A 207 2.00 17.92 13.87
N VAL A 208 1.92 17.64 15.17
CA VAL A 208 1.59 18.65 16.20
C VAL A 208 2.68 19.69 16.43
N SER A 209 3.88 19.43 15.91
CA SER A 209 5.03 20.32 16.00
C SER A 209 5.22 21.16 14.71
N LEU A 210 4.40 20.92 13.68
CA LEU A 210 4.46 21.70 12.44
C LEU A 210 3.99 23.14 12.64
N PRO A 211 4.40 24.08 11.75
CA PRO A 211 3.92 25.45 11.78
C PRO A 211 2.39 25.54 11.71
N ARG A 212 1.84 26.40 12.58
CA ARG A 212 0.42 26.75 12.71
C ARG A 212 0.21 28.19 12.28
N ASP A 213 0.46 28.44 11.01
CA ASP A 213 0.44 29.75 10.38
C ASP A 213 -0.75 29.90 9.43
N GLU A 214 -0.86 31.07 8.79
CA GLU A 214 -1.92 31.34 7.81
C GLU A 214 -1.88 30.34 6.64
N GLN A 215 -0.70 29.86 6.23
CA GLN A 215 -0.60 28.84 5.19
C GLN A 215 -1.31 27.54 5.61
N SER A 216 -1.10 27.08 6.84
CA SER A 216 -1.80 25.90 7.36
C SER A 216 -3.32 26.07 7.44
N LYS A 217 -3.81 27.29 7.69
CA LYS A 217 -5.24 27.63 7.63
C LYS A 217 -5.77 27.55 6.19
N GLN A 218 -5.02 28.10 5.23
CA GLN A 218 -5.39 28.06 3.81
C GLN A 218 -5.35 26.65 3.23
N ASP A 219 -4.40 25.80 3.65
CA ASP A 219 -4.34 24.39 3.24
C ASP A 219 -5.63 23.65 3.67
N MET A 220 -6.04 23.82 4.93
CA MET A 220 -7.29 23.25 5.44
C MET A 220 -8.52 23.75 4.67
N ILE A 221 -8.61 25.06 4.43
CA ILE A 221 -9.74 25.68 3.71
C ILE A 221 -9.81 25.16 2.28
N THR A 222 -8.68 25.14 1.58
CA THR A 222 -8.58 24.66 0.19
C THR A 222 -9.04 23.21 0.11
N LYS A 223 -8.52 22.34 0.97
CA LYS A 223 -8.91 20.93 1.00
C LYS A 223 -10.38 20.72 1.36
N SER A 224 -10.92 21.55 2.25
CA SER A 224 -12.33 21.50 2.63
C SER A 224 -13.25 21.96 1.49
N LYS A 225 -12.87 23.01 0.75
CA LYS A 225 -13.61 23.49 -0.43
C LYS A 225 -13.60 22.47 -1.56
N GLU A 226 -12.46 21.80 -1.79
CA GLU A 226 -12.37 20.69 -2.74
C GLU A 226 -13.34 19.57 -2.39
N TYR A 227 -13.42 19.19 -1.11
CA TYR A 227 -14.31 18.14 -0.64
C TYR A 227 -15.79 18.50 -0.78
N PHE A 228 -16.15 19.72 -0.36
CA PHE A 228 -17.52 20.21 -0.34
C PHE A 228 -17.89 21.06 -1.56
N ALA A 229 -17.19 20.88 -2.69
CA ALA A 229 -17.36 21.72 -3.88
C ALA A 229 -18.81 21.81 -4.41
N LYS A 230 -19.66 20.82 -4.08
CA LYS A 230 -21.07 20.75 -4.49
C LYS A 230 -22.06 21.03 -3.36
N GLU A 231 -21.60 21.31 -2.14
CA GLU A 231 -22.44 21.48 -0.95
C GLU A 231 -22.44 22.95 -0.49
N THR A 232 -23.39 23.74 -0.99
CA THR A 232 -23.46 25.20 -0.72
C THR A 232 -23.52 25.54 0.77
N LYS A 233 -24.18 24.72 1.60
CA LYS A 233 -24.24 24.92 3.07
C LYS A 233 -22.85 24.81 3.69
N GLU A 234 -22.09 23.78 3.33
CA GLU A 234 -20.75 23.54 3.87
C GLU A 234 -19.75 24.57 3.34
N LEU A 235 -19.86 24.97 2.06
CA LEU A 235 -19.04 26.06 1.51
C LEU A 235 -19.19 27.37 2.29
N LYS A 236 -20.42 27.73 2.66
CA LYS A 236 -20.67 28.92 3.50
C LYS A 236 -20.02 28.77 4.89
N ARG A 237 -20.12 27.60 5.52
CA ARG A 237 -19.46 27.33 6.81
C ARG A 237 -17.94 27.41 6.70
N ILE A 238 -17.36 26.98 5.57
CA ILE A 238 -15.92 27.11 5.32
C ILE A 238 -15.51 28.58 5.17
N GLU A 239 -16.34 29.43 4.56
CA GLU A 239 -16.08 30.88 4.49
C GLU A 239 -16.16 31.55 5.87
N GLU A 240 -17.16 31.20 6.69
CA GLU A 240 -17.27 31.64 8.08
C GLU A 240 -16.02 31.24 8.88
N PHE A 241 -15.57 29.99 8.75
CA PHE A 241 -14.32 29.51 9.36
C PHE A 241 -13.11 30.30 8.87
N SER A 242 -13.01 30.59 7.57
CA SER A 242 -11.92 31.36 6.99
C SER A 242 -11.78 32.74 7.64
N ASN A 243 -12.90 33.41 7.94
CA ASN A 243 -12.90 34.75 8.49
C ASN A 243 -12.73 34.76 10.02
N ASP A 244 -13.43 33.86 10.71
CA ASP A 244 -13.64 34.01 12.16
C ASP A 244 -12.81 33.04 13.02
N TYR A 245 -12.16 32.04 12.40
CA TYR A 245 -11.43 31.03 13.16
C TYR A 245 -10.20 31.59 13.88
N SER A 246 -10.10 31.24 15.17
CA SER A 246 -8.90 31.33 16.00
C SER A 246 -8.75 30.06 16.85
N SER A 247 -7.52 29.76 17.29
CA SER A 247 -7.22 28.56 18.07
C SER A 247 -8.05 28.44 19.37
N ALA A 248 -8.42 29.55 19.98
CA ALA A 248 -9.29 29.61 21.17
C ALA A 248 -10.72 29.10 20.91
N LEU A 249 -11.16 29.08 19.65
CA LEU A 249 -12.50 28.63 19.24
C LEU A 249 -12.49 27.17 18.74
N ALA A 250 -11.37 26.44 18.86
CA ALA A 250 -11.24 25.09 18.33
C ALA A 250 -12.33 24.14 18.84
N ILE A 251 -12.63 24.14 20.15
CA ILE A 251 -13.68 23.28 20.73
C ILE A 251 -15.08 23.65 20.20
N GLN A 252 -15.38 24.94 20.04
CA GLN A 252 -16.67 25.40 19.50
C GLN A 252 -16.85 24.95 18.05
N TRP A 253 -15.82 25.12 17.22
CA TRP A 253 -15.86 24.67 15.82
C TRP A 253 -15.93 23.15 15.68
N TYR A 254 -15.29 22.41 16.58
CA TYR A 254 -15.31 20.95 16.59
C TYR A 254 -16.68 20.38 16.99
N THR A 255 -17.40 21.05 17.90
CA THR A 255 -18.72 20.61 18.38
C THR A 255 -19.89 21.16 17.56
N ALA A 256 -19.67 22.23 16.79
CA ALA A 256 -20.68 22.77 15.88
C ALA A 256 -21.03 21.80 14.74
N ASP A 257 -22.27 21.89 14.23
CA ASP A 257 -22.70 21.28 12.96
C ASP A 257 -21.95 21.96 11.79
N SER A 258 -20.71 21.52 11.57
CA SER A 258 -19.78 22.04 10.58
C SER A 258 -18.94 20.92 9.93
N PHE A 259 -18.26 21.26 8.84
CA PHE A 259 -17.31 20.39 8.15
C PHE A 259 -16.16 19.88 9.05
N VAL A 260 -15.82 20.62 10.10
CA VAL A 260 -14.60 20.41 10.91
C VAL A 260 -14.58 19.04 11.57
N HIS A 261 -15.62 18.68 12.32
CA HIS A 261 -15.71 17.37 12.98
C HIS A 261 -15.55 16.22 11.97
N LYS A 262 -16.24 16.34 10.83
CA LYS A 262 -16.27 15.32 9.77
C LYS A 262 -14.89 15.15 9.14
N LEU A 263 -14.28 16.23 8.67
CA LEU A 263 -13.04 16.17 7.89
C LEU A 263 -11.79 15.94 8.74
N VAL A 264 -11.74 16.48 9.96
CA VAL A 264 -10.61 16.23 10.89
C VAL A 264 -10.58 14.76 11.31
N ASN A 265 -11.71 14.20 11.73
CA ASN A 265 -11.77 12.78 12.07
C ASN A 265 -11.61 11.89 10.83
N HIS A 266 -12.08 12.32 9.67
CA HIS A 266 -11.81 11.60 8.42
C HIS A 266 -10.31 11.56 8.10
N ALA A 267 -9.60 12.69 8.19
CA ALA A 267 -8.16 12.75 7.97
C ALA A 267 -7.41 11.79 8.90
N LEU A 268 -7.77 11.77 10.19
CA LEU A 268 -7.19 10.88 11.20
C LEU A 268 -7.48 9.39 10.94
N ARG A 269 -8.70 9.04 10.48
CA ARG A 269 -9.08 7.66 10.14
C ARG A 269 -8.48 7.16 8.83
N SER A 270 -8.29 8.05 7.86
CA SER A 270 -7.72 7.72 6.55
C SER A 270 -6.23 7.40 6.62
N GLU A 271 -5.54 7.86 7.68
CA GLU A 271 -4.08 7.84 7.80
C GLU A 271 -3.35 8.47 6.60
N ASN A 272 -4.06 9.27 5.79
CA ASN A 272 -3.52 9.89 4.60
C ASN A 272 -2.67 11.11 4.99
N VAL A 273 -1.38 11.03 4.69
CA VAL A 273 -0.38 12.08 4.98
C VAL A 273 -0.81 13.46 4.46
N ASP A 274 -1.45 13.53 3.30
CA ASP A 274 -1.81 14.81 2.66
C ASP A 274 -3.00 15.45 3.38
N LEU A 275 -3.97 14.63 3.80
CA LEU A 275 -5.08 15.11 4.61
C LEU A 275 -4.59 15.51 6.00
N LEU A 276 -3.78 14.68 6.66
CA LEU A 276 -3.21 15.01 7.97
C LEU A 276 -2.43 16.32 7.92
N TYR A 277 -1.62 16.53 6.88
CA TYR A 277 -0.91 17.79 6.67
C TYR A 277 -1.87 18.96 6.45
N ALA A 278 -2.90 18.81 5.61
CA ALA A 278 -3.87 19.88 5.36
C ALA A 278 -4.64 20.29 6.63
N TYR A 279 -5.00 19.33 7.49
CA TYR A 279 -5.74 19.58 8.74
C TYR A 279 -4.85 19.80 9.97
N ARG A 280 -3.51 19.91 9.80
CA ARG A 280 -2.53 20.01 10.89
C ARG A 280 -2.81 21.14 11.87
N LEU A 281 -3.29 22.28 11.37
CA LEU A 281 -3.63 23.45 12.19
C LEU A 281 -4.65 23.07 13.25
N PHE A 282 -5.80 22.58 12.79
CA PHE A 282 -6.94 22.32 13.67
C PHE A 282 -6.70 21.12 14.58
N ILE A 283 -6.05 20.05 14.09
CA ILE A 283 -5.68 18.89 14.92
C ILE A 283 -4.82 19.36 16.10
N SER A 284 -3.82 20.20 15.84
CA SER A 284 -2.90 20.70 16.84
C SER A 284 -3.57 21.65 17.83
N ASP A 285 -4.42 22.56 17.34
CA ASP A 285 -5.12 23.53 18.18
C ASP A 285 -6.15 22.86 19.08
N LEU A 286 -6.92 21.90 18.56
CA LEU A 286 -7.89 21.14 19.35
C LEU A 286 -7.19 20.30 20.43
N SER A 287 -6.12 19.56 20.08
CA SER A 287 -5.35 18.79 21.07
C SER A 287 -4.73 19.70 22.15
N THR A 288 -4.20 20.86 21.74
CA THR A 288 -3.66 21.86 22.68
C THR A 288 -4.72 22.35 23.66
N GLU A 289 -5.91 22.69 23.16
CA GLU A 289 -7.00 23.24 23.99
C GLU A 289 -7.59 22.18 24.93
N ILE A 290 -7.78 20.94 24.47
CA ILE A 290 -8.19 19.82 25.34
C ILE A 290 -7.17 19.61 26.45
N LYS A 291 -5.87 19.60 26.12
CA LYS A 291 -4.79 19.45 27.12
C LYS A 291 -4.78 20.61 28.12
N ARG A 292 -4.97 21.85 27.66
CA ARG A 292 -5.06 23.05 28.51
C ARG A 292 -6.24 22.96 29.48
N LEU A 293 -7.41 22.56 28.99
CA LEU A 293 -8.60 22.34 29.83
C LEU A 293 -8.38 21.23 30.86
N GLN A 294 -7.80 20.11 30.43
CA GLN A 294 -7.49 18.99 31.32
C GLN A 294 -6.63 19.46 32.50
N THR A 295 -5.55 20.22 32.23
CA THR A 295 -4.68 20.80 33.26
C THR A 295 -5.45 21.72 34.21
N LYS A 296 -6.34 22.58 33.70
CA LYS A 296 -7.17 23.46 34.54
C LYS A 296 -8.10 22.64 35.44
N GLN A 297 -8.81 21.68 34.87
CA GLN A 297 -9.80 20.83 35.56
C GLN A 297 -9.19 19.93 36.64
N GLN A 298 -7.90 19.64 36.58
CA GLN A 298 -7.19 18.91 37.64
C GLN A 298 -7.20 19.61 39.01
N THR A 299 -7.39 20.93 39.05
CA THR A 299 -7.41 21.74 40.28
C THR A 299 -8.82 22.11 40.74
N VAL A 300 -9.84 21.87 39.92
CA VAL A 300 -11.23 22.22 40.20
C VAL A 300 -11.91 21.07 40.95
N SER A 301 -12.38 21.33 42.17
CA SER A 301 -13.12 20.36 42.97
C SER A 301 -14.45 19.99 42.30
N GLY A 302 -14.74 18.69 42.19
CA GLY A 302 -15.99 18.18 41.59
C GLY A 302 -15.93 17.90 40.08
N SER A 303 -14.86 18.29 39.39
CA SER A 303 -14.61 17.89 37.99
C SER A 303 -14.51 16.37 37.86
N LEU A 304 -14.81 15.84 36.67
CA LEU A 304 -14.60 14.43 36.32
C LEU A 304 -13.18 13.99 36.68
N ILE A 305 -12.21 14.83 36.35
CA ILE A 305 -10.81 14.62 36.68
C ILE A 305 -10.63 14.51 38.19
N SER A 306 -11.04 15.49 38.99
CA SER A 306 -10.89 15.41 40.45
C SER A 306 -11.54 14.15 41.06
N LYS A 307 -12.67 13.69 40.52
CA LYS A 307 -13.38 12.47 40.93
C LYS A 307 -12.62 11.19 40.58
N ILE A 308 -11.97 11.13 39.42
CA ILE A 308 -11.09 10.01 39.04
C ILE A 308 -9.92 9.91 40.02
N LYS A 309 -9.35 11.05 40.42
CA LYS A 309 -8.23 11.14 41.39
C LYS A 309 -8.61 10.63 42.77
N SER A 310 -9.83 10.92 43.21
CA SER A 310 -10.32 10.50 44.53
C SER A 310 -10.84 9.05 44.57
N GLY A 311 -10.64 8.25 43.52
CA GLY A 311 -11.12 6.87 43.43
C GLY A 311 -12.62 6.72 43.15
N LEU A 312 -13.36 7.83 43.01
CA LEU A 312 -14.79 7.85 42.67
C LEU A 312 -15.05 7.68 41.16
N GLY A 313 -14.00 7.81 40.34
CA GLY A 313 -14.09 7.69 38.87
C GLY A 313 -14.47 6.30 38.37
N SER A 314 -14.26 5.24 39.17
CA SER A 314 -14.67 3.87 38.83
C SER A 314 -16.18 3.70 38.68
N ARG A 315 -16.97 4.64 39.22
CA ARG A 315 -18.43 4.69 39.11
C ARG A 315 -18.93 5.53 37.94
N ILE A 316 -18.03 6.28 37.28
CA ILE A 316 -18.39 7.16 36.17
C ILE A 316 -18.19 6.40 34.87
N LYS A 317 -19.22 6.44 34.02
CA LYS A 317 -19.19 5.89 32.68
C LYS A 317 -19.37 7.02 31.68
N LEU A 318 -18.65 6.95 30.58
CA LEU A 318 -18.86 7.79 29.42
C LEU A 318 -19.42 6.95 28.29
N PHE A 319 -20.32 7.53 27.50
CA PHE A 319 -21.04 6.86 26.45
C PHE A 319 -20.81 7.56 25.11
N SER A 320 -20.64 6.79 24.04
CA SER A 320 -20.58 7.31 22.67
C SER A 320 -21.44 6.45 21.76
N GLY A 321 -22.37 7.08 21.04
CA GLY A 321 -23.22 6.43 20.06
C GLY A 321 -22.57 6.44 18.69
N GLN A 322 -22.35 5.27 18.10
CA GLN A 322 -21.75 5.13 16.78
C GLN A 322 -22.52 4.16 15.89
N ARG A 323 -22.27 4.25 14.58
CA ARG A 323 -22.69 3.24 13.63
C ARG A 323 -21.44 2.60 13.04
N LEU A 324 -21.29 1.30 13.23
CA LEU A 324 -20.11 0.54 12.85
C LEU A 324 -20.46 -0.50 11.80
N ARG A 325 -19.55 -0.76 10.86
CA ARG A 325 -19.74 -1.88 9.94
C ARG A 325 -19.67 -3.19 10.69
N LYS A 326 -20.35 -4.22 10.20
CA LYS A 326 -20.26 -5.58 10.74
C LYS A 326 -18.82 -6.07 10.89
N GLY A 327 -17.95 -5.77 9.91
CA GLY A 327 -16.52 -6.13 9.97
C GLY A 327 -15.75 -5.45 11.12
N GLU A 328 -16.10 -4.22 11.46
CA GLU A 328 -15.48 -3.50 12.59
C GLU A 328 -15.87 -4.11 13.93
N ILE A 329 -17.13 -4.55 14.08
CA ILE A 329 -17.59 -5.27 15.27
C ILE A 329 -16.80 -6.58 15.45
N GLU A 330 -16.56 -7.32 14.37
CA GLU A 330 -15.74 -8.55 14.45
C GLU A 330 -14.28 -8.25 14.82
N LYS A 331 -13.69 -7.18 14.28
CA LYS A 331 -12.35 -6.70 14.70
C LYS A 331 -12.32 -6.31 16.18
N LEU A 332 -13.37 -5.68 16.70
CA LEU A 332 -13.49 -5.35 18.14
C LEU A 332 -13.57 -6.62 19.00
N LYS A 333 -14.34 -7.62 18.59
CA LYS A 333 -14.41 -8.92 19.29
C LYS A 333 -13.05 -9.61 19.34
N GLN A 334 -12.29 -9.57 18.26
CA GLN A 334 -10.92 -10.09 18.21
C GLN A 334 -9.94 -9.28 19.08
N SER A 335 -10.27 -8.04 19.40
CA SER A 335 -9.44 -7.14 20.21
C SER A 335 -9.76 -7.22 21.71
N ILE A 336 -10.67 -8.08 22.15
CA ILE A 336 -11.00 -8.25 23.58
C ILE A 336 -9.72 -8.64 24.36
N GLY A 337 -9.45 -7.91 25.44
CA GLY A 337 -8.24 -8.07 26.26
C GLY A 337 -6.99 -7.43 25.67
N THR A 338 -7.10 -6.70 24.56
CA THR A 338 -5.99 -5.97 23.92
C THR A 338 -6.22 -4.46 24.00
N ILE A 339 -5.12 -3.70 23.89
CA ILE A 339 -5.16 -2.23 23.86
C ILE A 339 -5.37 -1.78 22.42
N ILE A 340 -6.34 -0.89 22.22
CA ILE A 340 -6.61 -0.19 20.97
C ILE A 340 -6.32 1.31 21.13
N SER A 341 -5.96 1.95 20.02
CA SER A 341 -5.90 3.41 19.87
C SER A 341 -7.08 3.85 19.00
N ILE A 342 -7.73 4.95 19.36
CA ILE A 342 -8.78 5.55 18.52
C ILE A 342 -8.12 6.41 17.44
N ASN A 343 -8.59 6.27 16.20
CA ASN A 343 -8.08 7.00 15.04
C ASN A 343 -8.86 8.31 14.85
N GLY A 344 -8.90 9.15 15.87
CA GLY A 344 -9.76 10.34 15.87
C GLY A 344 -10.03 10.88 17.26
N PHE A 345 -10.51 12.12 17.31
CA PHE A 345 -11.05 12.67 18.54
C PHE A 345 -12.36 11.96 18.87
N LEU A 346 -12.54 11.57 20.13
CA LEU A 346 -13.72 10.82 20.56
C LEU A 346 -14.59 11.68 21.47
N SER A 347 -15.71 12.15 20.92
CA SER A 347 -16.78 12.79 21.70
C SER A 347 -17.60 11.73 22.44
N THR A 348 -17.84 12.00 23.71
CA THR A 348 -18.56 11.13 24.65
C THR A 348 -19.44 11.97 25.57
N SER A 349 -20.49 11.38 26.13
CA SER A 349 -21.37 12.02 27.10
C SER A 349 -21.43 11.22 28.41
N MET A 350 -21.62 11.91 29.54
CA MET A 350 -21.99 11.25 30.80
C MET A 350 -23.44 10.76 30.81
N ASP A 351 -24.25 11.12 29.81
CA ASP A 351 -25.63 10.70 29.64
C ASP A 351 -25.76 9.62 28.56
N LEU A 352 -26.31 8.46 28.92
CA LEU A 352 -26.56 7.36 28.00
C LEU A 352 -27.63 7.70 26.95
N SER A 353 -28.60 8.56 27.29
CA SER A 353 -29.67 8.94 26.37
C SER A 353 -29.13 9.66 25.14
N GLU A 354 -28.17 10.57 25.31
CA GLU A 354 -27.48 11.24 24.20
C GLU A 354 -26.81 10.25 23.26
N ALA A 355 -26.06 9.27 23.80
CA ALA A 355 -25.42 8.24 22.99
C ALA A 355 -26.46 7.39 22.20
N LYS A 356 -27.63 7.10 22.79
CA LYS A 356 -28.70 6.41 22.08
C LYS A 356 -29.25 7.25 20.93
N ASP A 357 -29.36 8.55 21.13
CA ASP A 357 -29.90 9.49 20.15
C ASP A 357 -29.02 9.58 18.89
N PHE A 358 -27.69 9.57 19.04
CA PHE A 358 -26.76 9.47 17.92
C PHE A 358 -26.89 8.18 17.08
N THR A 359 -27.48 7.12 17.63
CA THR A 359 -27.75 5.88 16.87
C THR A 359 -29.09 5.88 16.13
N LYS A 360 -29.97 6.87 16.36
CA LYS A 360 -31.29 7.00 15.71
C LYS A 360 -31.15 7.43 14.23
N GLY A 361 -32.15 7.10 13.40
CA GLY A 361 -32.21 7.47 11.96
C GLY A 361 -32.09 6.29 10.97
N THR A 362 -32.50 6.48 9.72
CA THR A 362 -32.40 5.46 8.65
C THR A 362 -30.96 5.14 8.26
N VAL A 363 -30.68 3.88 7.94
CA VAL A 363 -29.34 3.41 7.58
C VAL A 363 -29.19 3.43 6.05
N LYS A 364 -28.21 4.18 5.53
CA LYS A 364 -27.93 4.26 4.08
C LYS A 364 -27.30 2.97 3.52
N PHE A 365 -26.70 2.14 4.36
CA PHE A 365 -25.95 0.95 3.97
C PHE A 365 -26.39 -0.29 4.76
N PRO A 366 -26.72 -1.43 4.11
CA PRO A 366 -27.23 -2.62 4.80
C PRO A 366 -26.29 -3.26 5.83
N ASP A 367 -24.99 -2.98 5.78
CA ASP A 367 -23.94 -3.59 6.61
C ASP A 367 -23.61 -2.81 7.90
N MET A 368 -24.24 -1.66 8.12
CA MET A 368 -24.02 -0.80 9.29
C MET A 368 -24.90 -1.23 10.47
N GLN A 369 -24.29 -1.34 11.64
CA GLN A 369 -24.93 -1.74 12.89
C GLN A 369 -24.79 -0.64 13.94
N LYS A 370 -25.81 -0.49 14.80
CA LYS A 370 -25.75 0.43 15.93
C LYS A 370 -24.76 -0.09 16.97
N ALA A 371 -23.95 0.79 17.51
CA ALA A 371 -23.04 0.48 18.60
C ALA A 371 -23.06 1.60 19.65
N ILE A 372 -23.09 1.21 20.92
CA ILE A 372 -22.91 2.09 22.07
C ILE A 372 -21.59 1.71 22.71
N ILE A 373 -20.68 2.66 22.78
CA ILE A 373 -19.38 2.51 23.43
C ILE A 373 -19.52 2.98 24.87
N GLU A 374 -19.17 2.12 25.82
CA GLU A 374 -19.15 2.41 27.25
C GLU A 374 -17.69 2.44 27.74
N ILE A 375 -17.25 3.60 28.21
CA ILE A 375 -15.88 3.84 28.70
C ILE A 375 -15.89 3.98 30.21
N SER A 376 -15.00 3.22 30.85
CA SER A 376 -14.74 3.23 32.29
C SER A 376 -13.32 3.70 32.59
N PHE A 377 -13.08 4.14 33.84
CA PHE A 377 -11.77 4.59 34.31
C PHE A 377 -11.22 3.67 35.39
N ASN A 378 -9.97 3.21 35.22
CA ASN A 378 -9.28 2.36 36.20
C ASN A 378 -7.79 2.77 36.39
N THR A 379 -7.45 4.02 36.12
CA THR A 379 -6.06 4.50 36.07
C THR A 379 -5.89 5.87 36.75
N SER A 380 -4.67 6.17 37.22
CA SER A 380 -4.31 7.45 37.83
C SER A 380 -4.24 8.57 36.78
N ILE A 381 -4.68 9.79 37.11
CA ILE A 381 -4.75 10.94 36.18
C ILE A 381 -3.41 11.38 35.61
N GLN A 382 -2.33 11.24 36.37
CA GLN A 382 -1.00 11.60 35.88
C GLN A 382 -0.54 10.70 34.73
N ASP A 383 -1.24 9.59 34.53
CA ASP A 383 -0.85 8.55 33.61
C ASP A 383 -1.95 8.20 32.59
N THR A 384 -3.10 8.89 32.51
CA THR A 384 -4.21 8.59 31.57
C THR A 384 -4.09 9.23 30.19
N ASN A 385 -5.03 8.88 29.30
CA ASN A 385 -5.32 9.63 28.07
C ASN A 385 -5.53 11.14 28.34
N VAL A 386 -5.32 11.94 27.30
CA VAL A 386 -5.67 13.37 27.29
C VAL A 386 -7.16 13.49 26.93
N PHE A 387 -7.93 14.14 27.80
CA PHE A 387 -9.35 14.41 27.62
C PHE A 387 -9.80 15.58 28.49
N ALA A 388 -10.93 16.20 28.17
CA ALA A 388 -11.51 17.28 28.97
C ALA A 388 -13.04 17.28 28.95
N GLU A 389 -13.65 17.74 30.05
CA GLU A 389 -15.06 18.13 30.06
C GLU A 389 -15.21 19.44 29.27
N ILE A 390 -16.01 19.45 28.21
CA ILE A 390 -16.07 20.61 27.30
C ILE A 390 -17.41 21.34 27.31
N ALA A 391 -18.38 20.91 28.11
CA ALA A 391 -19.72 21.51 28.23
C ALA A 391 -19.73 23.05 28.11
N HIS A 392 -18.98 23.74 28.98
CA HIS A 392 -18.96 25.22 29.04
C HIS A 392 -18.25 25.93 27.86
N GLN A 393 -17.62 25.18 26.97
CA GLN A 393 -16.95 25.69 25.77
C GLN A 393 -17.51 25.09 24.48
N SER A 394 -18.36 24.07 24.56
CA SER A 394 -19.08 23.48 23.45
C SER A 394 -20.18 24.43 22.96
N ILE A 395 -20.69 24.20 21.76
CA ILE A 395 -21.90 24.90 21.30
C ILE A 395 -23.15 24.40 22.07
N PHE A 396 -23.06 23.23 22.70
CA PHE A 396 -24.12 22.60 23.50
C PHE A 396 -23.78 22.67 25.00
N ASN A 397 -24.02 23.83 25.61
CA ASN A 397 -23.61 24.10 27.00
C ASN A 397 -24.28 23.20 28.06
N ASP A 398 -25.42 22.59 27.71
CA ASP A 398 -26.19 21.72 28.60
C ASP A 398 -25.72 20.25 28.53
N GLU A 399 -24.97 19.88 27.49
CA GLU A 399 -24.44 18.54 27.34
C GLU A 399 -23.25 18.33 28.28
N LYS A 400 -23.27 17.20 28.99
CA LYS A 400 -22.14 16.74 29.81
C LYS A 400 -21.06 16.08 28.94
N GLU A 401 -20.65 16.79 27.89
CA GLU A 401 -19.73 16.30 26.87
C GLU A 401 -18.29 16.23 27.38
N VAL A 402 -17.63 15.12 27.07
CA VAL A 402 -16.22 14.86 27.32
C VAL A 402 -15.58 14.44 26.01
N VAL A 403 -14.50 15.11 25.61
CA VAL A 403 -13.76 14.79 24.38
C VAL A 403 -12.39 14.24 24.73
N PHE A 404 -12.07 13.09 24.15
CA PHE A 404 -10.74 12.48 24.18
C PHE A 404 -9.91 12.90 22.97
N ASP A 405 -8.61 13.04 23.19
CA ASP A 405 -7.62 13.39 22.17
C ASP A 405 -7.41 12.26 21.15
N TYR A 406 -6.89 12.62 19.97
CA TYR A 406 -6.91 11.80 18.74
C TYR A 406 -6.07 10.51 18.75
N ASN A 407 -5.36 10.21 19.83
CA ASN A 407 -4.55 9.00 19.99
C ASN A 407 -4.78 8.31 21.34
N SER A 408 -5.99 8.47 21.88
CA SER A 408 -6.37 7.93 23.18
C SER A 408 -6.41 6.39 23.16
N LEU A 409 -5.87 5.77 24.22
CA LEU A 409 -5.70 4.32 24.36
C LEU A 409 -6.76 3.70 25.27
N PHE A 410 -7.35 2.59 24.82
CA PHE A 410 -8.40 1.88 25.56
C PHE A 410 -8.17 0.37 25.52
N ASN A 411 -8.48 -0.33 26.61
CA ASN A 411 -8.52 -1.78 26.63
C ASN A 411 -9.97 -2.22 26.36
N VAL A 412 -10.18 -3.03 25.34
CA VAL A 412 -11.53 -3.57 25.04
C VAL A 412 -11.82 -4.70 26.02
N THR A 413 -12.84 -4.53 26.86
CA THR A 413 -13.16 -5.51 27.92
C THR A 413 -14.26 -6.47 27.50
N SER A 414 -15.28 -6.01 26.77
CA SER A 414 -16.27 -6.89 26.15
C SER A 414 -16.98 -6.25 24.96
N VAL A 415 -17.55 -7.11 24.10
CA VAL A 415 -18.38 -6.72 22.96
C VAL A 415 -19.61 -7.62 22.97
N GLU A 416 -20.75 -7.07 23.38
CA GLU A 416 -22.00 -7.81 23.62
C GLU A 416 -23.12 -7.21 22.78
N TYR A 417 -24.11 -8.01 22.39
CA TYR A 417 -25.30 -7.47 21.71
C TYR A 417 -26.43 -7.28 22.71
N ASP A 418 -26.96 -6.05 22.80
CA ASP A 418 -28.15 -5.76 23.59
C ASP A 418 -29.39 -5.83 22.70
N TRP A 419 -30.27 -6.76 23.03
CA TRP A 419 -31.53 -7.00 22.32
C TRP A 419 -32.59 -5.94 22.61
N TYR A 420 -32.49 -5.22 23.74
CA TYR A 420 -33.45 -4.19 24.10
C TYR A 420 -33.23 -2.91 23.29
N ASP A 421 -31.98 -2.44 23.24
CA ASP A 421 -31.61 -1.25 22.46
C ASP A 421 -31.29 -1.56 20.99
N ILE A 422 -31.26 -2.85 20.61
CA ILE A 422 -30.93 -3.33 19.25
C ILE A 422 -29.58 -2.73 18.81
N ALA A 423 -28.58 -2.87 19.68
CA ALA A 423 -27.26 -2.26 19.51
C ALA A 423 -26.16 -3.14 20.11
N TRP A 424 -24.97 -3.09 19.52
CA TRP A 424 -23.77 -3.66 20.13
C TRP A 424 -23.28 -2.75 21.25
N ILE A 425 -23.03 -3.31 22.43
CA ILE A 425 -22.41 -2.63 23.56
C ILE A 425 -20.92 -3.00 23.57
N VAL A 426 -20.07 -2.00 23.35
CA VAL A 426 -18.61 -2.13 23.37
C VAL A 426 -18.11 -1.53 24.68
N LYS A 427 -17.74 -2.38 25.64
CA LYS A 427 -17.19 -1.94 26.92
C LYS A 427 -15.68 -1.82 26.81
N MET A 428 -15.14 -0.71 27.30
CA MET A 428 -13.71 -0.46 27.33
C MET A 428 -13.28 0.33 28.55
N THR A 429 -11.99 0.27 28.86
CA THR A 429 -11.39 0.97 30.00
C THR A 429 -10.23 1.82 29.53
N CYS A 430 -10.15 3.06 30.00
CA CYS A 430 -9.05 3.98 29.72
C CYS A 430 -7.71 3.41 30.23
N VAL A 431 -6.71 3.34 29.35
CA VAL A 431 -5.38 2.79 29.66
C VAL A 431 -4.39 3.91 29.92
N SER A 432 -3.30 3.59 30.61
CA SER A 432 -2.21 4.53 30.82
C SER A 432 -1.28 4.62 29.60
N ASN A 433 -0.91 5.84 29.21
CA ASN A 433 0.07 6.07 28.15
C ASN A 433 1.48 5.53 28.50
N LYS A 434 1.85 5.46 29.79
CA LYS A 434 3.16 4.90 30.22
C LYS A 434 3.21 3.37 30.18
N THR A 435 2.07 2.70 30.31
CA THR A 435 2.02 1.22 30.27
C THR A 435 2.18 0.64 28.88
N ASN A 436 1.98 1.45 27.83
CA ASN A 436 2.16 1.02 26.45
C ASN A 436 3.64 1.17 26.05
N LYS A 437 4.42 0.08 26.19
CA LYS A 437 5.83 0.08 25.79
C LYS A 437 5.94 0.24 24.27
N GLU A 438 6.61 1.30 23.83
CA GLU A 438 6.93 1.50 22.43
C GLU A 438 7.85 0.38 21.92
N HIS A 439 7.69 0.04 20.64
CA HIS A 439 8.65 -0.85 19.98
C HIS A 439 10.03 -0.16 19.96
N PRO A 440 11.15 -0.85 20.26
CA PRO A 440 12.47 -0.23 20.33
C PRO A 440 12.84 0.56 19.07
N TYR A 441 12.41 0.07 17.91
CA TYR A 441 12.63 0.71 16.61
C TYR A 441 12.00 2.11 16.47
N VAL A 442 10.98 2.45 17.27
CA VAL A 442 10.40 3.80 17.28
C VAL A 442 11.46 4.83 17.65
N ASN A 443 12.27 4.56 18.69
CA ASN A 443 13.34 5.44 19.12
C ASN A 443 14.43 5.55 18.04
N THR A 444 14.79 4.43 17.42
CA THR A 444 15.75 4.41 16.31
C THR A 444 15.30 5.33 15.17
N LEU A 445 14.06 5.19 14.70
CA LEU A 445 13.54 6.06 13.65
C LEU A 445 13.40 7.51 14.10
N ARG A 446 12.99 7.76 15.36
CA ARG A 446 12.89 9.12 15.91
C ARG A 446 14.23 9.83 15.90
N GLU A 447 15.30 9.17 16.36
CA GLU A 447 16.67 9.70 16.36
C GLU A 447 17.19 9.92 14.94
N MET A 448 16.93 8.98 14.02
CA MET A 448 17.42 9.06 12.65
C MET A 448 16.73 10.16 11.84
N PHE A 449 15.43 10.35 12.02
CA PHE A 449 14.61 11.09 11.07
C PHE A 449 13.93 12.33 11.65
N VAL A 450 13.64 12.38 12.95
CA VAL A 450 12.80 13.44 13.54
C VAL A 450 13.58 14.35 14.48
N GLN A 451 14.30 13.78 15.44
CA GLN A 451 14.87 14.53 16.57
C GLN A 451 15.96 15.53 16.16
N ASN A 452 16.67 15.25 15.06
CA ASN A 452 17.81 16.05 14.59
C ASN A 452 17.44 17.06 13.49
N HIS A 453 16.15 17.23 13.18
CA HIS A 453 15.68 18.10 12.11
C HIS A 453 14.58 19.03 12.62
N SER A 454 14.32 20.13 11.91
CA SER A 454 13.10 20.92 12.15
C SER A 454 11.85 20.07 11.84
N PRO A 455 10.70 20.31 12.50
CA PRO A 455 9.48 19.53 12.23
C PRO A 455 9.06 19.53 10.76
N SER A 456 9.33 20.62 10.04
CA SER A 456 9.04 20.74 8.61
C SER A 456 9.93 19.82 7.77
N VAL A 457 11.23 19.72 8.07
CA VAL A 457 12.14 18.78 7.42
C VAL A 457 11.80 17.34 7.79
N GLY A 458 11.54 17.07 9.08
CA GLY A 458 11.10 15.77 9.59
C GLY A 458 9.84 15.26 8.90
N PHE A 459 8.88 16.14 8.60
CA PHE A 459 7.68 15.78 7.84
C PHE A 459 8.00 15.31 6.42
N GLY A 460 8.88 16.02 5.70
CA GLY A 460 9.31 15.63 4.35
C GLY A 460 10.02 14.27 4.34
N ILE A 461 10.84 13.99 5.35
CA ILE A 461 11.51 12.70 5.55
C ILE A 461 10.48 11.58 5.82
N ILE A 462 9.55 11.80 6.76
CA ILE A 462 8.49 10.83 7.08
C ILE A 462 7.63 10.55 5.85
N MET A 463 7.29 11.58 5.07
CA MET A 463 6.56 11.42 3.81
C MET A 463 7.34 10.53 2.83
N ALA A 464 8.63 10.78 2.64
CA ALA A 464 9.46 10.03 1.71
C ALA A 464 9.63 8.56 2.11
N HIS A 465 10.05 8.30 3.36
CA HIS A 465 10.47 6.96 3.79
C HIS A 465 9.37 6.18 4.50
N GLY A 466 8.46 6.85 5.20
CA GLY A 466 7.40 6.21 5.97
C GLY A 466 6.15 5.87 5.16
N PHE A 467 5.88 6.62 4.10
CA PHE A 467 4.68 6.47 3.26
C PHE A 467 5.01 6.31 1.78
N ASP A 468 6.29 6.07 1.45
CA ASP A 468 6.76 5.83 0.08
C ASP A 468 6.47 6.98 -0.91
N LYS A 469 6.23 8.20 -0.41
CA LYS A 469 5.87 9.38 -1.21
C LYS A 469 7.10 10.19 -1.63
N ARG A 470 8.17 9.53 -2.08
CA ARG A 470 9.46 10.16 -2.41
C ARG A 470 9.33 11.36 -3.37
N GLN A 471 8.57 11.21 -4.45
CA GLN A 471 8.39 12.30 -5.42
C GLN A 471 7.63 13.50 -4.82
N GLN A 472 6.67 13.24 -3.92
CA GLN A 472 5.93 14.31 -3.24
C GLN A 472 6.82 15.02 -2.24
N ALA A 473 7.67 14.28 -1.52
CA ALA A 473 8.65 14.84 -0.60
C ALA A 473 9.69 15.71 -1.33
N ILE A 474 10.16 15.31 -2.52
CA ILE A 474 11.03 16.16 -3.35
C ILE A 474 10.33 17.49 -3.68
N ARG A 475 9.09 17.44 -4.17
CA ARG A 475 8.32 18.66 -4.46
C ARG A 475 8.10 19.54 -3.23
N TYR A 476 7.85 18.92 -2.08
CA TYR A 476 7.71 19.61 -0.81
C TYR A 476 9.02 20.33 -0.43
N PHE A 477 10.17 19.67 -0.56
CA PHE A 477 11.48 20.28 -0.34
C PHE A 477 11.80 21.38 -1.36
N ASP A 478 11.40 21.23 -2.62
CA ASP A 478 11.53 22.28 -3.65
C ASP A 478 10.77 23.54 -3.24
N GLN A 479 9.51 23.39 -2.79
CA GLN A 479 8.70 24.52 -2.32
C GLN A 479 9.32 25.19 -1.09
N MET A 480 9.85 24.42 -0.14
CA MET A 480 10.55 24.99 1.01
C MET A 480 11.77 25.80 0.60
N LEU A 481 12.60 25.29 -0.32
CA LEU A 481 13.80 25.98 -0.78
C LEU A 481 13.48 27.25 -1.59
N LEU A 482 12.31 27.34 -2.24
CA LEU A 482 11.85 28.56 -2.90
C LEU A 482 11.41 29.64 -1.91
N ASN A 483 10.85 29.25 -0.76
CA ASN A 483 10.26 30.18 0.20
C ASN A 483 11.24 30.60 1.31
N LEU A 484 12.32 29.83 1.54
CA LEU A 484 13.31 30.11 2.57
C LEU A 484 14.46 30.97 2.04
N PRO A 485 14.97 31.93 2.83
CA PRO A 485 16.21 32.63 2.49
C PRO A 485 17.38 31.66 2.30
N HIS A 486 18.32 31.98 1.41
CA HIS A 486 19.45 31.11 1.05
C HIS A 486 20.27 30.61 2.25
N HIS A 487 20.41 31.41 3.32
CA HIS A 487 21.17 31.07 4.53
C HIS A 487 20.29 30.62 5.71
N HIS A 488 19.04 30.20 5.44
CA HIS A 488 18.16 29.68 6.49
C HIS A 488 18.71 28.36 7.06
N VAL A 489 18.55 28.14 8.37
CA VAL A 489 19.13 27.01 9.12
C VAL A 489 18.72 25.64 8.56
N ASP A 490 17.52 25.54 8.00
CA ASP A 490 17.00 24.29 7.42
C ASP A 490 17.53 24.01 6.00
N VAL A 491 18.08 24.99 5.27
CA VAL A 491 18.46 24.81 3.84
C VAL A 491 19.50 23.70 3.65
N PRO A 492 20.55 23.55 4.49
CA PRO A 492 21.47 22.43 4.39
C PRO A 492 20.81 21.08 4.60
N ASP A 493 19.89 20.96 5.56
CA ASP A 493 19.22 19.70 5.86
C ASP A 493 18.23 19.34 4.74
N ILE A 494 17.45 20.30 4.25
CA ILE A 494 16.55 20.11 3.11
C ILE A 494 17.33 19.65 1.88
N SER A 495 18.43 20.34 1.56
CA SER A 495 19.28 19.99 0.42
C SER A 495 19.90 18.60 0.60
N GLN A 496 20.39 18.26 1.80
CA GLN A 496 20.93 16.94 2.10
C GLN A 496 19.87 15.83 1.94
N GLN A 497 18.65 16.02 2.45
CA GLN A 497 17.59 15.02 2.34
C GLN A 497 17.09 14.87 0.89
N ARG A 498 16.93 15.98 0.16
CA ARG A 498 16.58 15.93 -1.26
C ARG A 498 17.66 15.25 -2.10
N ALA A 499 18.94 15.46 -1.78
CA ALA A 499 20.07 14.76 -2.41
C ALA A 499 20.03 13.25 -2.17
N ILE A 500 19.68 12.80 -0.96
CA ILE A 500 19.49 11.37 -0.65
C ILE A 500 18.38 10.79 -1.55
N LEU A 501 17.26 11.48 -1.70
CA LEU A 501 16.17 11.04 -2.59
C LEU A 501 16.56 11.01 -4.07
N TYR A 502 17.34 11.99 -4.54
CA TYR A 502 17.89 11.97 -5.90
C TYR A 502 18.87 10.81 -6.10
N GLN A 503 19.70 10.51 -5.10
CA GLN A 503 20.60 9.37 -5.14
C GLN A 503 19.85 8.04 -5.22
N GLU A 504 18.77 7.86 -4.45
CA GLU A 504 17.90 6.68 -4.51
C GLU A 504 17.26 6.49 -5.91
N LYS A 505 17.03 7.57 -6.64
CA LYS A 505 16.51 7.55 -8.02
C LYS A 505 17.59 7.36 -9.10
N GLY A 506 18.87 7.37 -8.74
CA GLY A 506 19.98 7.36 -9.70
C GLY A 506 20.29 8.73 -10.33
N GLU A 507 19.64 9.81 -9.87
CA GLU A 507 19.85 11.19 -10.34
C GLU A 507 21.11 11.80 -9.70
N HIS A 508 22.27 11.17 -9.91
CA HIS A 508 23.51 11.47 -9.19
C HIS A 508 24.03 12.91 -9.36
N ALA A 509 23.77 13.55 -10.51
CA ALA A 509 24.18 14.94 -10.74
C ALA A 509 23.41 15.93 -9.86
N LEU A 510 22.09 15.74 -9.73
CA LEU A 510 21.23 16.56 -8.88
C LEU A 510 21.56 16.33 -7.40
N ALA A 511 21.83 15.08 -7.02
CA ALA A 511 22.29 14.75 -5.67
C ALA A 511 23.61 15.47 -5.32
N LEU A 512 24.59 15.46 -6.23
CA LEU A 512 25.86 16.15 -6.01
C LEU A 512 25.68 17.65 -5.84
N GLN A 513 24.88 18.28 -6.72
CA GLN A 513 24.59 19.71 -6.66
C GLN A 513 24.00 20.12 -5.31
N ASP A 514 23.07 19.33 -4.77
CA ASP A 514 22.43 19.62 -3.49
C ASP A 514 23.36 19.38 -2.30
N TYR A 515 24.21 18.34 -2.34
CA TYR A 515 25.25 18.17 -1.33
C TYR A 515 26.26 19.31 -1.34
N GLU A 516 26.67 19.79 -2.52
CA GLU A 516 27.58 20.92 -2.67
C GLU A 516 26.96 22.22 -2.13
N ARG A 517 25.68 22.48 -2.42
CA ARG A 517 24.94 23.62 -1.85
C ARG A 517 24.88 23.54 -0.32
N ALA A 518 24.54 22.39 0.24
CA ALA A 518 24.51 22.20 1.69
C ALA A 518 25.89 22.42 2.33
N LEU A 519 26.94 21.95 1.65
CA LEU A 519 28.33 22.06 2.09
C LEU A 519 28.81 23.52 2.06
N GLU A 520 28.45 24.28 1.02
CA GLU A 520 28.76 25.70 0.91
C GLU A 520 28.19 26.49 2.10
N ILE A 521 26.92 26.28 2.42
CA ILE A 521 26.26 26.99 3.53
C ILE A 521 26.87 26.59 4.88
N ARG A 522 27.08 25.29 5.13
CA ARG A 522 27.70 24.82 6.38
C ARG A 522 29.14 25.33 6.53
N ARG A 523 29.89 25.52 5.44
CA ARG A 523 31.24 26.10 5.44
C ARG A 523 31.29 27.57 5.82
N GLN A 524 30.20 28.32 5.74
CA GLN A 524 30.19 29.72 6.18
C GLN A 524 30.22 29.85 7.71
N ARG A 525 29.86 28.77 8.43
CA ARG A 525 29.93 28.69 9.90
C ARG A 525 30.61 27.38 10.31
N ILE A 526 31.88 27.23 9.93
CA ILE A 526 32.64 25.97 10.07
C ILE A 526 32.61 25.46 11.52
N GLN A 527 32.92 26.32 12.49
CA GLN A 527 33.02 25.92 13.90
C GLN A 527 31.70 25.35 14.46
N GLU A 528 30.56 25.82 13.98
CA GLU A 528 29.23 25.35 14.40
C GLU A 528 28.80 24.07 13.65
N ASN A 529 29.44 23.75 12.51
CA ASN A 529 28.95 22.76 11.55
C ASN A 529 29.95 21.65 11.20
N LEU A 530 31.05 21.48 11.94
CA LEU A 530 32.05 20.43 11.67
C LEU A 530 31.42 19.03 11.51
N LEU A 531 30.43 18.68 12.35
CA LEU A 531 29.66 17.43 12.21
C LEU A 531 28.91 17.34 10.87
N GLY A 532 28.19 18.40 10.52
CA GLY A 532 27.42 18.46 9.28
C GLY A 532 28.32 18.45 8.03
N ILE A 533 29.50 19.06 8.10
CA ILE A 533 30.51 19.02 7.03
C ILE A 533 31.08 17.61 6.87
N SER A 534 31.43 16.95 7.98
CA SER A 534 31.89 15.55 7.97
C SER A 534 30.84 14.63 7.37
N SER A 535 29.57 14.76 7.79
CA SER A 535 28.46 13.96 7.25
C SER A 535 28.21 14.19 5.76
N LEU A 536 28.30 15.43 5.26
CA LEU A 536 28.12 15.71 3.84
C LEU A 536 29.24 15.11 2.98
N ASN A 537 30.49 15.21 3.44
CA ASN A 537 31.61 14.59 2.71
C ASN A 537 31.53 13.07 2.69
N ASP A 538 31.00 12.44 3.75
CA ASP A 538 30.70 11.00 3.75
C ASP A 538 29.59 10.67 2.73
N ASN A 539 28.53 11.48 2.62
CA ASN A 539 27.50 11.29 1.59
C ASN A 539 28.04 11.46 0.17
N ILE A 540 28.85 12.51 -0.08
CA ILE A 540 29.51 12.74 -1.37
C ILE A 540 30.45 11.58 -1.71
N GLY A 541 31.19 11.07 -0.71
CA GLY A 541 32.01 9.87 -0.85
C GLY A 541 31.20 8.65 -1.28
N ARG A 542 30.03 8.41 -0.67
CA ARG A 542 29.12 7.32 -1.06
C ARG A 542 28.59 7.50 -2.48
N LEU A 543 28.30 8.73 -2.88
CA LEU A 543 27.84 9.06 -4.23
C LEU A 543 28.92 8.76 -5.30
N HIS A 544 30.17 9.16 -5.06
CA HIS A 544 31.28 8.81 -5.95
C HIS A 544 31.52 7.29 -6.00
N SER A 545 31.41 6.59 -4.86
CA SER A 545 31.51 5.13 -4.79
C SER A 545 30.44 4.44 -5.63
N ALA A 546 29.20 4.94 -5.63
CA ALA A 546 28.12 4.43 -6.45
C ALA A 546 28.36 4.63 -7.96
N LYS A 547 29.09 5.68 -8.34
CA LYS A 547 29.55 5.95 -9.72
C LYS A 547 30.83 5.20 -10.10
N SER A 548 31.32 4.30 -9.25
CA SER A 548 32.60 3.60 -9.42
C SER A 548 33.84 4.52 -9.47
N ASP A 549 33.71 5.78 -9.05
CA ASP A 549 34.85 6.70 -8.88
C ASP A 549 35.43 6.53 -7.47
N PHE A 550 36.14 5.42 -7.29
CA PHE A 550 36.66 5.03 -5.99
C PHE A 550 37.71 6.00 -5.44
N GLN A 551 38.46 6.69 -6.31
CA GLN A 551 39.46 7.65 -5.86
C GLN A 551 38.81 8.94 -5.32
N ALA A 552 37.83 9.52 -6.02
CA ALA A 552 37.09 10.67 -5.51
C ALA A 552 36.31 10.32 -4.24
N SER A 553 35.80 9.09 -4.16
CA SER A 553 35.15 8.56 -2.96
C SER A 553 36.08 8.57 -1.75
N LEU A 554 37.27 7.96 -1.88
CA LEU A 554 38.28 7.92 -0.81
C LEU A 554 38.76 9.33 -0.42
N ASN A 555 38.95 10.23 -1.38
CA ASN A 555 39.30 11.63 -1.10
C ASN A 555 38.23 12.32 -0.25
N SER A 556 36.95 12.10 -0.56
CA SER A 556 35.82 12.68 0.19
C SER A 556 35.76 12.14 1.62
N TYR A 557 35.97 10.83 1.81
CA TYR A 557 36.05 10.25 3.16
C TYR A 557 37.26 10.75 3.94
N GLN A 558 38.39 11.03 3.28
CA GLN A 558 39.56 11.62 3.93
C GLN A 558 39.24 13.02 4.46
N VAL A 559 38.51 13.83 3.70
CA VAL A 559 38.01 15.14 4.17
C VAL A 559 37.06 14.95 5.35
N SER A 560 36.12 14.01 5.25
CA SER A 560 35.19 13.67 6.34
C SER A 560 35.91 13.28 7.63
N MET A 561 36.95 12.43 7.53
CA MET A 561 37.77 11.98 8.65
C MET A 561 38.59 13.14 9.24
N SER A 562 39.23 13.96 8.41
CA SER A 562 40.01 15.11 8.91
C SER A 562 39.15 16.14 9.65
N THR A 563 37.93 16.40 9.15
CA THR A 563 36.95 17.28 9.81
C THR A 563 36.49 16.69 11.15
N TYR A 564 36.30 15.37 11.19
CA TYR A 564 35.98 14.66 12.42
C TYR A 564 37.13 14.76 13.45
N GLU A 565 38.38 14.54 13.02
CA GLU A 565 39.57 14.61 13.87
C GLU A 565 39.79 16.01 14.44
N GLU A 566 39.45 17.06 13.69
CA GLU A 566 39.47 18.44 14.17
C GLU A 566 38.44 18.67 15.30
N LEU A 567 37.23 18.12 15.16
CA LEU A 567 36.16 18.32 16.13
C LEU A 567 36.35 17.54 17.43
N TYR A 568 36.81 16.30 17.35
CA TYR A 568 36.83 15.37 18.48
C TYR A 568 38.23 14.95 18.95
N GLY A 569 39.27 15.25 18.17
CA GLY A 569 40.62 14.76 18.36
C GLY A 569 40.85 13.38 17.73
N ARG A 570 42.07 13.14 17.22
CA ARG A 570 42.44 11.91 16.48
C ARG A 570 42.23 10.61 17.26
N GLU A 571 42.57 10.65 18.54
CA GLU A 571 42.56 9.48 19.42
C GLU A 571 41.17 9.18 20.00
N LYS A 572 40.21 10.11 19.87
CA LYS A 572 38.87 9.90 20.42
C LYS A 572 38.09 8.93 19.55
N ASP A 573 37.51 7.92 20.17
CA ASP A 573 36.55 7.03 19.53
C ASP A 573 35.17 7.66 19.52
N HIS A 574 34.52 7.64 18.35
CA HIS A 574 33.20 8.21 18.14
C HIS A 574 32.48 7.50 17.00
N ILE A 575 31.15 7.59 17.03
CA ILE A 575 30.30 6.89 16.07
C ILE A 575 30.53 7.37 14.63
N THR A 576 30.83 8.65 14.43
CA THR A 576 31.15 9.23 13.11
C THR A 576 32.41 8.60 12.51
N LYS A 577 33.47 8.42 13.30
CA LYS A 577 34.72 7.76 12.87
C LYS A 577 34.46 6.34 12.39
N ALA A 578 33.63 5.60 13.13
CA ALA A 578 33.25 4.23 12.77
C ALA A 578 32.46 4.19 11.45
N LYS A 579 31.49 5.09 11.26
CA LYS A 579 30.73 5.19 9.99
C LYS A 579 31.61 5.51 8.79
N VAL A 580 32.57 6.44 8.93
CA VAL A 580 33.50 6.78 7.84
C VAL A 580 34.42 5.59 7.52
N ASN A 581 34.93 4.88 8.55
CA ASN A 581 35.70 3.66 8.35
C ASN A 581 34.90 2.56 7.63
N GLU A 582 33.62 2.41 7.97
CA GLU A 582 32.71 1.50 7.27
C GLU A 582 32.58 1.88 5.78
N SER A 583 32.29 3.15 5.48
CA SER A 583 32.20 3.66 4.11
C SER A 583 33.48 3.43 3.29
N ILE A 584 34.65 3.63 3.91
CA ILE A 584 35.96 3.33 3.29
C ILE A 584 36.11 1.83 3.03
N GLY A 585 35.79 0.98 4.01
CA GLY A 585 35.85 -0.47 3.86
C GLY A 585 34.97 -0.99 2.73
N LEU A 586 33.73 -0.49 2.64
CA LEU A 586 32.80 -0.82 1.54
C LEU A 586 33.30 -0.34 0.17
N THR A 587 34.00 0.80 0.13
CA THR A 587 34.58 1.31 -1.12
C THR A 587 35.74 0.45 -1.59
N TYR A 588 36.60 -0.01 -0.68
CA TYR A 588 37.62 -1.01 -1.01
C TYR A 588 37.03 -2.34 -1.48
N TYR A 589 35.93 -2.78 -0.87
CA TYR A 589 35.23 -3.99 -1.34
C TYR A 589 34.73 -3.83 -2.78
N ARG A 590 34.07 -2.71 -3.09
CA ARG A 590 33.59 -2.40 -4.45
C ARG A 590 34.72 -2.25 -5.46
N SER A 591 35.88 -1.76 -5.03
CA SER A 591 37.09 -1.70 -5.87
C SER A 591 37.84 -3.03 -5.99
N GLY A 592 37.29 -4.13 -5.46
CA GLY A 592 37.88 -5.48 -5.50
C GLY A 592 38.96 -5.77 -4.45
N ASN A 593 39.27 -4.84 -3.54
CA ASN A 593 40.27 -5.04 -2.49
C ASN A 593 39.62 -5.57 -1.20
N THR A 594 39.29 -6.86 -1.20
CA THR A 594 38.62 -7.54 -0.07
C THR A 594 39.45 -7.54 1.21
N SER A 595 40.79 -7.59 1.12
CA SER A 595 41.66 -7.60 2.29
C SER A 595 41.61 -6.27 3.05
N LYS A 596 41.75 -5.14 2.36
CA LYS A 596 41.61 -3.82 3.00
C LYS A 596 40.20 -3.60 3.50
N ALA A 597 39.19 -4.05 2.76
CA ALA A 597 37.80 -3.95 3.20
C ALA A 597 37.60 -4.62 4.59
N LEU A 598 38.08 -5.85 4.76
CA LEU A 598 37.96 -6.57 6.03
C LEU A 598 38.74 -5.90 7.17
N GLU A 599 39.89 -5.29 6.90
CA GLU A 599 40.66 -4.53 7.89
C GLU A 599 39.84 -3.35 8.45
N TYR A 600 39.29 -2.51 7.57
CA TYR A 600 38.46 -1.37 7.96
C TYR A 600 37.16 -1.81 8.66
N LEU A 601 36.50 -2.86 8.18
CA LEU A 601 35.28 -3.37 8.81
C LEU A 601 35.54 -4.04 10.17
N ALA A 602 36.69 -4.72 10.36
CA ALA A 602 37.09 -5.26 11.66
C ALA A 602 37.33 -4.15 12.68
N HIS A 603 38.01 -3.07 12.27
CA HIS A 603 38.19 -1.90 13.13
C HIS A 603 36.85 -1.22 13.45
N THR A 604 35.95 -1.12 12.47
CA THR A 604 34.58 -0.62 12.66
C THR A 604 33.80 -1.48 13.67
N GLN A 605 33.94 -2.80 13.60
CA GLN A 605 33.29 -3.74 14.51
C GLN A 605 33.71 -3.50 15.96
N LEU A 606 35.00 -3.25 16.21
CA LEU A 606 35.51 -2.92 17.54
C LEU A 606 34.90 -1.62 18.06
N LEU A 607 34.89 -0.56 17.24
CA LEU A 607 34.30 0.72 17.60
C LEU A 607 32.81 0.60 17.89
N TYR A 608 32.03 -0.04 17.02
CA TYR A 608 30.60 -0.25 17.25
C TYR A 608 30.31 -1.08 18.50
N LYS A 609 31.14 -2.07 18.83
CA LYS A 609 31.00 -2.86 20.06
C LYS A 609 31.28 -2.03 21.32
N GLN A 610 32.21 -1.07 21.25
CA GLN A 610 32.54 -0.19 22.37
C GLN A 610 31.52 0.93 22.56
N LEU A 611 31.00 1.49 21.45
CA LEU A 611 30.23 2.74 21.46
C LEU A 611 28.71 2.55 21.48
N LEU A 612 28.21 1.39 21.07
CA LEU A 612 26.77 1.16 20.89
C LEU A 612 26.25 0.03 21.79
N PRO A 613 24.97 0.09 22.20
CA PRO A 613 24.31 -1.05 22.84
C PRO A 613 24.39 -2.32 21.98
N GLU A 614 24.34 -3.47 22.65
CA GLU A 614 24.30 -4.75 21.95
C GLU A 614 23.13 -4.80 20.96
N LYS A 615 23.37 -5.34 19.75
CA LYS A 615 22.35 -5.48 18.68
C LYS A 615 21.84 -4.15 18.10
N HIS A 616 22.58 -3.06 18.29
CA HIS A 616 22.30 -1.81 17.59
C HIS A 616 22.29 -2.02 16.05
N LEU A 617 21.43 -1.29 15.34
CA LEU A 617 21.20 -1.47 13.89
C LEU A 617 22.50 -1.41 13.06
N LEU A 618 23.39 -0.46 13.36
CA LEU A 618 24.71 -0.36 12.71
C LEU A 618 25.59 -1.63 12.89
N GLN A 619 25.49 -2.33 14.03
CA GLN A 619 26.19 -3.61 14.19
C GLN A 619 25.54 -4.70 13.33
N ILE A 620 24.21 -4.67 13.15
CA ILE A 620 23.47 -5.61 12.31
C ILE A 620 23.83 -5.40 10.84
N GLU A 621 23.90 -4.15 10.37
CA GLU A 621 24.31 -3.81 9.00
C GLU A 621 25.74 -4.27 8.72
N LEU A 622 26.67 -4.00 9.65
CA LEU A 622 28.05 -4.44 9.54
C LEU A 622 28.19 -5.96 9.41
N LEU A 623 27.38 -6.75 10.12
CA LEU A 623 27.36 -8.21 9.98
C LEU A 623 26.99 -8.62 8.54
N GLY A 624 26.04 -7.92 7.91
CA GLY A 624 25.67 -8.16 6.52
C GLY A 624 26.79 -7.81 5.55
N HIS A 625 27.47 -6.69 5.76
CA HIS A 625 28.64 -6.29 4.96
C HIS A 625 29.75 -7.35 5.03
N MET A 626 30.10 -7.81 6.24
CA MET A 626 31.09 -8.87 6.43
C MET A 626 30.63 -10.20 5.80
N GLY A 627 29.35 -10.54 5.93
CA GLY A 627 28.75 -11.72 5.29
C GLY A 627 28.88 -11.70 3.78
N ALA A 628 28.56 -10.55 3.15
CA ALA A 628 28.63 -10.38 1.70
C ALA A 628 30.08 -10.47 1.18
N ILE A 629 31.05 -9.88 1.89
CA ILE A 629 32.48 -9.98 1.52
C ILE A 629 32.93 -11.43 1.59
N HIS A 630 32.59 -12.16 2.65
CA HIS A 630 32.94 -13.57 2.76
C HIS A 630 32.24 -14.45 1.71
N GLU A 631 31.00 -14.12 1.33
CA GLU A 631 30.31 -14.78 0.24
C GLU A 631 31.04 -14.58 -1.09
N ALA A 632 31.49 -13.36 -1.38
CA ALA A 632 32.26 -13.04 -2.59
C ALA A 632 33.63 -13.74 -2.62
N MET A 633 34.23 -13.98 -1.46
CA MET A 633 35.46 -14.78 -1.32
C MET A 633 35.23 -16.29 -1.44
N GLY A 634 33.97 -16.76 -1.53
CA GLY A 634 33.63 -18.18 -1.54
C GLY A 634 33.60 -18.86 -0.16
N ASN A 635 33.77 -18.10 0.92
CA ASN A 635 33.73 -18.60 2.30
C ASN A 635 32.29 -18.76 2.81
N LEU A 636 31.52 -19.64 2.16
CA LEU A 636 30.06 -19.77 2.35
C LEU A 636 29.64 -20.06 3.79
N THR A 637 30.37 -20.93 4.51
CA THR A 637 30.07 -21.25 5.91
C THR A 637 30.24 -20.04 6.84
N LEU A 638 31.23 -19.19 6.58
CA LEU A 638 31.46 -17.99 7.38
C LEU A 638 30.42 -16.91 7.03
N ALA A 639 30.10 -16.75 5.74
CA ALA A 639 29.02 -15.88 5.29
C ALA A 639 27.68 -16.26 5.93
N GLU A 640 27.32 -17.55 5.95
CA GLU A 640 26.11 -18.07 6.62
C GLU A 640 26.09 -17.67 8.10
N LYS A 641 27.20 -17.83 8.82
CA LYS A 641 27.28 -17.46 10.23
C LYS A 641 27.01 -15.97 10.46
N PHE A 642 27.51 -15.10 9.57
CA PHE A 642 27.27 -13.66 9.62
C PHE A 642 25.81 -13.33 9.33
N PHE A 643 25.23 -13.85 8.24
CA PHE A 643 23.84 -13.58 7.88
C PHE A 643 22.84 -14.17 8.87
N ARG A 644 23.10 -15.35 9.44
CA ARG A 644 22.26 -15.94 10.50
C ARG A 644 22.27 -15.08 11.76
N ARG A 645 23.45 -14.57 12.15
CA ARG A 645 23.55 -13.64 13.28
C ARG A 645 22.83 -12.33 13.00
N GLN A 646 22.96 -11.80 11.77
CA GLN A 646 22.26 -10.61 11.32
C GLN A 646 20.73 -10.77 11.43
N LEU A 647 20.18 -11.87 10.87
CA LEU A 647 18.75 -12.16 10.95
C LEU A 647 18.28 -12.29 12.40
N ASN A 648 18.98 -13.08 13.23
CA ASN A 648 18.61 -13.29 14.63
C ASN A 648 18.61 -11.99 15.45
N TRP A 649 19.57 -11.10 15.21
CA TRP A 649 19.60 -9.80 15.89
C TRP A 649 18.49 -8.89 15.38
N SER A 650 18.30 -8.82 14.06
CA SER A 650 17.26 -8.00 13.43
C SER A 650 15.85 -8.38 13.91
N ALA A 651 15.56 -9.67 14.08
CA ALA A 651 14.26 -10.17 14.56
C ALA A 651 13.91 -9.73 15.99
N THR A 652 14.88 -9.21 16.76
CA THR A 652 14.66 -8.68 18.11
C THR A 652 14.50 -7.17 18.18
N VAL A 653 14.90 -6.44 17.13
CA VAL A 653 14.94 -4.97 17.13
C VAL A 653 14.10 -4.33 16.03
N LEU A 654 13.79 -5.06 14.95
CA LEU A 654 12.97 -4.60 13.83
C LEU A 654 11.53 -5.13 13.95
N PRO A 655 10.53 -4.36 13.47
CA PRO A 655 9.18 -4.87 13.33
C PRO A 655 9.15 -6.04 12.32
N VAL A 656 8.15 -6.92 12.44
CA VAL A 656 8.14 -8.21 11.73
C VAL A 656 8.08 -8.10 10.22
N ASP A 657 7.52 -7.01 9.71
CA ASP A 657 7.33 -6.67 8.30
C ASP A 657 8.45 -5.78 7.75
N HIS A 658 9.51 -5.54 8.54
CA HIS A 658 10.59 -4.69 8.08
C HIS A 658 11.25 -5.28 6.80
N PRO A 659 11.39 -4.51 5.71
CA PRO A 659 11.89 -5.03 4.42
C PRO A 659 13.24 -5.76 4.53
N LEU A 660 14.13 -5.26 5.39
CA LEU A 660 15.43 -5.90 5.66
C LEU A 660 15.33 -7.36 6.13
N ILE A 661 14.28 -7.77 6.85
CA ILE A 661 14.12 -9.16 7.28
C ILE A 661 14.08 -10.09 6.05
N ILE A 662 13.37 -9.67 5.01
CA ILE A 662 13.26 -10.40 3.76
C ILE A 662 14.57 -10.38 2.96
N THR A 663 15.30 -9.27 2.97
CA THR A 663 16.65 -9.17 2.39
C THR A 663 17.64 -10.11 3.09
N PHE A 664 17.56 -10.24 4.41
CA PHE A 664 18.43 -11.13 5.18
C PHE A 664 18.06 -12.60 4.96
N LEU A 665 16.76 -12.92 4.90
CA LEU A 665 16.29 -14.23 4.50
C LEU A 665 16.77 -14.58 3.08
N ASP A 666 16.72 -13.65 2.13
CA ASP A 666 17.22 -13.88 0.77
C ASP A 666 18.72 -14.24 0.73
N SER A 667 19.54 -13.52 1.51
CA SER A 667 20.98 -13.84 1.62
C SER A 667 21.23 -15.23 2.20
N ILE A 668 20.47 -15.62 3.23
CA ILE A 668 20.55 -16.97 3.81
C ILE A 668 20.08 -18.01 2.78
N TYR A 669 18.94 -17.78 2.13
CA TYR A 669 18.39 -18.64 1.07
C TYR A 669 19.42 -18.91 -0.02
N ARG A 670 20.03 -17.86 -0.59
CA ARG A 670 21.05 -17.95 -1.64
C ARG A 670 22.26 -18.79 -1.22
N ILE A 671 22.76 -18.61 0.00
CA ILE A 671 23.90 -19.39 0.50
C ILE A 671 23.54 -20.85 0.68
N HIS A 672 22.36 -21.14 1.24
CA HIS A 672 21.93 -22.53 1.44
C HIS A 672 21.70 -23.28 0.13
N LEU A 673 21.22 -22.60 -0.92
CA LEU A 673 21.18 -23.17 -2.26
C LEU A 673 22.58 -23.50 -2.80
N ARG A 674 23.55 -22.58 -2.65
CA ARG A 674 24.94 -22.82 -3.09
C ARG A 674 25.63 -23.94 -2.31
N MET A 675 25.25 -24.16 -1.05
CA MET A 675 25.77 -25.23 -0.21
C MET A 675 25.06 -26.57 -0.41
N SER A 676 23.91 -26.61 -1.09
CA SER A 676 23.01 -27.77 -1.19
C SER A 676 22.61 -28.35 0.18
N GLN A 677 22.48 -27.50 1.21
CA GLN A 677 22.15 -27.89 2.60
C GLN A 677 20.87 -27.18 3.05
N THR A 678 19.70 -27.85 2.99
CA THR A 678 18.40 -27.18 3.23
C THR A 678 17.69 -27.55 4.54
N SER A 679 18.05 -28.67 5.18
CA SER A 679 17.27 -29.27 6.29
C SER A 679 17.12 -28.39 7.54
N ASN A 680 18.16 -27.64 7.93
CA ASN A 680 18.12 -26.80 9.12
C ASN A 680 17.49 -25.40 8.89
N VAL A 681 17.48 -24.93 7.64
CA VAL A 681 17.03 -23.57 7.30
C VAL A 681 15.52 -23.50 7.04
N ILE A 682 14.89 -24.60 6.60
CA ILE A 682 13.44 -24.69 6.38
C ILE A 682 12.66 -24.20 7.61
N LYS A 683 13.05 -24.64 8.82
CA LYS A 683 12.38 -24.23 10.08
C LYS A 683 12.43 -22.72 10.33
N ILE A 684 13.50 -22.06 9.89
CA ILE A 684 13.64 -20.59 10.02
C ILE A 684 12.64 -19.90 9.10
N PHE A 685 12.51 -20.37 7.86
CA PHE A 685 11.62 -19.79 6.86
C PHE A 685 10.15 -20.02 7.20
N THR A 686 9.76 -21.24 7.59
CA THR A 686 8.39 -21.55 8.00
C THR A 686 7.97 -20.76 9.24
N GLY A 687 8.86 -20.62 10.23
CA GLY A 687 8.57 -19.82 11.43
C GLY A 687 8.37 -18.33 11.12
N HIS A 688 9.13 -17.75 10.18
CA HIS A 688 8.91 -16.37 9.74
C HIS A 688 7.61 -16.24 8.94
N LEU A 689 7.31 -17.21 8.07
CA LEU A 689 6.10 -17.23 7.27
C LEU A 689 4.84 -17.25 8.15
N GLU A 690 4.78 -18.17 9.12
CA GLU A 690 3.66 -18.25 10.06
C GLU A 690 3.49 -16.95 10.85
N LYS A 691 4.59 -16.37 11.33
CA LYS A 691 4.58 -15.11 12.09
C LYS A 691 4.08 -13.94 11.23
N MET A 692 4.58 -13.81 9.99
CA MET A 692 4.18 -12.74 9.07
C MET A 692 2.73 -12.91 8.62
N GLN A 693 2.29 -14.12 8.24
CA GLN A 693 0.89 -14.38 7.87
C GLN A 693 -0.07 -14.05 9.01
N LYS A 694 0.30 -14.36 10.27
CA LYS A 694 -0.52 -14.04 11.43
C LYS A 694 -0.65 -12.54 11.68
N ILE A 695 0.40 -11.76 11.43
CA ILE A 695 0.43 -10.32 11.75
C ILE A 695 -0.09 -9.46 10.58
N LEU A 696 0.28 -9.82 9.35
CA LEU A 696 0.02 -9.03 8.13
C LEU A 696 -1.18 -9.54 7.34
N GLY A 697 -1.55 -10.80 7.53
CA GLY A 697 -2.54 -11.50 6.70
C GLY A 697 -1.91 -12.18 5.48
N GLN A 698 -2.71 -12.99 4.79
CA GLN A 698 -2.25 -13.80 3.65
C GLN A 698 -1.97 -12.98 2.38
N GLN A 699 -2.61 -11.82 2.24
CA GLN A 699 -2.55 -11.00 1.03
C GLN A 699 -1.40 -9.98 1.03
N ASP A 700 -0.58 -9.96 2.08
CA ASP A 700 0.53 -9.02 2.18
C ASP A 700 1.60 -9.33 1.09
N PRO A 701 2.11 -8.31 0.36
CA PRO A 701 3.04 -8.50 -0.76
C PRO A 701 4.34 -9.24 -0.42
N VAL A 702 4.71 -9.33 0.86
CA VAL A 702 5.89 -10.06 1.32
C VAL A 702 5.66 -11.58 1.35
N ILE A 703 4.42 -12.02 1.59
CA ILE A 703 4.08 -13.44 1.77
C ILE A 703 4.41 -14.29 0.54
N PRO A 704 4.06 -13.92 -0.71
CA PRO A 704 4.41 -14.69 -1.89
C PRO A 704 5.91 -14.95 -2.05
N ARG A 705 6.73 -13.93 -1.79
CA ARG A 705 8.20 -14.04 -1.90
C ARG A 705 8.76 -15.02 -0.87
N LEU A 706 8.22 -15.02 0.35
CA LEU A 706 8.64 -15.96 1.39
C LEU A 706 8.14 -17.38 1.14
N LEU A 707 6.93 -17.55 0.61
CA LEU A 707 6.41 -18.84 0.13
C LEU A 707 7.30 -19.42 -0.96
N PHE A 708 7.69 -18.62 -1.96
CA PHE A 708 8.63 -19.02 -3.01
C PHE A 708 9.97 -19.52 -2.44
N MET A 709 10.61 -18.75 -1.55
CA MET A 709 11.89 -19.17 -0.95
C MET A 709 11.73 -20.45 -0.11
N THR A 710 10.62 -20.58 0.61
CA THR A 710 10.33 -21.78 1.41
C THR A 710 10.12 -23.00 0.52
N ALA A 711 9.35 -22.87 -0.56
CA ALA A 711 9.12 -23.93 -1.55
C ALA A 711 10.44 -24.43 -2.15
N SER A 712 11.30 -23.49 -2.58
CA SER A 712 12.60 -23.81 -3.18
C SER A 712 13.53 -24.58 -2.23
N LEU A 713 13.49 -24.27 -0.92
CA LEU A 713 14.24 -25.03 0.09
C LEU A 713 13.68 -26.44 0.33
N LEU A 714 12.38 -26.65 0.10
CA LEU A 714 11.67 -27.91 0.30
C LEU A 714 11.81 -28.88 -0.88
N GLU A 715 12.22 -28.43 -2.08
CA GLU A 715 12.21 -29.24 -3.31
C GLU A 715 12.87 -30.62 -3.16
N LEU A 716 14.00 -30.68 -2.46
CA LEU A 716 14.77 -31.92 -2.29
C LEU A 716 14.23 -32.82 -1.16
N SER A 717 13.53 -32.24 -0.17
CA SER A 717 13.05 -32.98 1.01
C SER A 717 11.59 -33.42 0.88
N THR A 718 10.71 -32.53 0.44
CA THR A 718 9.25 -32.70 0.41
C THR A 718 8.67 -32.06 -0.86
N PRO A 719 8.88 -32.66 -2.05
CA PRO A 719 8.52 -32.05 -3.33
C PRO A 719 7.02 -31.74 -3.48
N VAL A 720 6.15 -32.56 -2.90
CA VAL A 720 4.69 -32.30 -2.91
C VAL A 720 4.34 -31.02 -2.14
N GLU A 721 5.03 -30.79 -1.02
CA GLU A 721 4.82 -29.58 -0.23
C GLU A 721 5.41 -28.35 -0.95
N ALA A 722 6.57 -28.48 -1.57
CA ALA A 722 7.16 -27.43 -2.40
C ALA A 722 6.22 -26.97 -3.51
N ILE A 723 5.59 -27.89 -4.25
CA ILE A 723 4.60 -27.58 -5.29
C ILE A 723 3.44 -26.75 -4.70
N ARG A 724 2.87 -27.20 -3.58
CA ARG A 724 1.77 -26.48 -2.91
C ARG A 724 2.16 -25.04 -2.53
N PHE A 725 3.37 -24.84 -2.01
CA PHE A 725 3.84 -23.50 -1.66
C PHE A 725 4.10 -22.63 -2.89
N TYR A 726 4.59 -23.20 -4.00
CA TYR A 726 4.73 -22.47 -5.26
C TYR A 726 3.37 -22.03 -5.82
N GLU A 727 2.38 -22.92 -5.84
CA GLU A 727 1.02 -22.60 -6.26
C GLU A 727 0.43 -21.50 -5.38
N GLN A 728 0.54 -21.63 -4.06
CA GLN A 728 0.09 -20.58 -3.13
C GLN A 728 0.81 -19.24 -3.35
N ALA A 729 2.12 -19.26 -3.65
CA ALA A 729 2.86 -18.05 -3.97
C ALA A 729 2.35 -17.39 -5.27
N ILE A 730 2.00 -18.18 -6.28
CA ILE A 730 1.43 -17.68 -7.54
C ILE A 730 0.05 -17.06 -7.27
N ASP A 731 -0.83 -17.77 -6.57
CA ASP A 731 -2.20 -17.33 -6.29
C ASP A 731 -2.26 -16.03 -5.49
N LEU A 732 -1.30 -15.82 -4.59
CA LEU A 732 -1.20 -14.61 -3.77
C LEU A 732 -0.38 -13.48 -4.42
N SER A 733 0.31 -13.74 -5.54
CA SER A 733 1.13 -12.73 -6.21
C SER A 733 0.26 -11.76 -7.01
N GLN A 734 0.54 -10.47 -6.88
CA GLN A 734 -0.15 -9.41 -7.63
C GLN A 734 0.50 -9.19 -9.01
N PRO A 735 -0.13 -9.59 -10.13
CA PRO A 735 0.46 -9.50 -11.48
C PRO A 735 0.69 -8.06 -11.97
N SER A 736 -0.02 -7.08 -11.40
CA SER A 736 0.18 -5.66 -11.70
C SER A 736 1.51 -5.11 -11.16
N THR A 737 2.12 -5.79 -10.18
CA THR A 737 3.38 -5.34 -9.55
C THR A 737 4.58 -6.06 -10.15
N GLU A 738 5.71 -5.37 -10.27
CA GLU A 738 6.97 -5.98 -10.73
C GLU A 738 7.43 -7.12 -9.80
N SER A 739 7.33 -6.91 -8.47
CA SER A 739 7.67 -7.92 -7.47
C SER A 739 6.80 -9.18 -7.58
N GLY A 740 5.49 -9.02 -7.80
CA GLY A 740 4.56 -10.13 -8.03
C GLY A 740 4.89 -10.87 -9.31
N ARG A 741 5.09 -10.17 -10.43
CA ARG A 741 5.54 -10.78 -11.70
C ARG A 741 6.85 -11.54 -11.53
N SER A 742 7.81 -10.98 -10.79
CA SER A 742 9.11 -11.61 -10.55
C SER A 742 8.96 -12.90 -9.74
N THR A 743 8.08 -12.89 -8.74
CA THR A 743 7.79 -14.06 -7.91
C THR A 743 7.11 -15.16 -8.72
N MET A 744 6.05 -14.84 -9.46
CA MET A 744 5.34 -15.80 -10.33
C MET A 744 6.27 -16.40 -11.39
N LEU A 745 7.12 -15.58 -12.02
CA LEU A 745 8.10 -16.05 -13.01
C LEU A 745 9.01 -17.11 -12.39
N LYS A 746 9.57 -16.85 -11.20
CA LYS A 746 10.44 -17.80 -10.51
C LYS A 746 9.70 -19.07 -10.09
N CYS A 747 8.47 -18.96 -9.57
CA CYS A 747 7.64 -20.11 -9.22
C CYS A 747 7.35 -20.99 -10.44
N HIS A 748 6.92 -20.41 -11.56
CA HIS A 748 6.64 -21.18 -12.78
C HIS A 748 7.89 -21.84 -13.36
N LYS A 749 9.06 -21.19 -13.33
CA LYS A 749 10.32 -21.81 -13.75
C LYS A 749 10.66 -23.04 -12.91
N ASN A 750 10.53 -22.93 -11.58
CA ASN A 750 10.87 -24.03 -10.67
C ASN A 750 9.84 -25.16 -10.76
N LEU A 751 8.54 -24.86 -10.85
CA LEU A 751 7.50 -25.86 -11.09
C LEU A 751 7.71 -26.61 -12.40
N ALA A 752 8.07 -25.90 -13.49
CA ALA A 752 8.37 -26.54 -14.77
C ALA A 752 9.53 -27.55 -14.65
N GLU A 753 10.61 -27.18 -13.95
CA GLU A 753 11.74 -28.07 -13.71
C GLU A 753 11.35 -29.27 -12.81
N MET A 754 10.54 -29.05 -11.78
CA MET A 754 10.07 -30.12 -10.91
C MET A 754 9.20 -31.14 -11.66
N TYR A 755 8.18 -30.67 -12.40
CA TYR A 755 7.32 -31.56 -13.18
C TYR A 755 8.09 -32.30 -14.28
N LYS A 756 9.08 -31.64 -14.87
CA LYS A 756 9.99 -32.27 -15.83
C LYS A 756 10.76 -33.43 -15.17
N LYS A 757 11.33 -33.23 -13.97
CA LYS A 757 12.05 -34.28 -13.22
C LYS A 757 11.14 -35.45 -12.82
N THR A 758 9.85 -35.21 -12.57
CA THR A 758 8.88 -36.27 -12.26
C THR A 758 8.29 -36.94 -13.50
N GLY A 759 8.62 -36.47 -14.71
CA GLY A 759 8.11 -37.01 -15.98
C GLY A 759 6.73 -36.51 -16.38
N ASP A 760 6.15 -35.55 -15.64
CA ASP A 760 4.88 -34.91 -16.01
C ASP A 760 5.15 -33.77 -16.99
N LEU A 761 5.48 -34.16 -18.21
CA LEU A 761 5.93 -33.23 -19.25
C LEU A 761 4.84 -32.24 -19.68
N GLN A 762 3.56 -32.56 -19.48
CA GLN A 762 2.45 -31.68 -19.84
C GLN A 762 2.37 -30.49 -18.88
N ASN A 763 2.40 -30.74 -17.56
CA ASN A 763 2.44 -29.67 -16.56
C ASN A 763 3.77 -28.90 -16.62
N ALA A 764 4.88 -29.60 -16.91
CA ALA A 764 6.16 -28.95 -17.15
C ALA A 764 6.08 -27.93 -18.30
N LEU A 765 5.47 -28.31 -19.42
CA LEU A 765 5.28 -27.44 -20.57
C LEU A 765 4.37 -26.26 -20.24
N GLU A 766 3.25 -26.49 -19.55
CA GLU A 766 2.32 -25.42 -19.17
C GLU A 766 3.01 -24.34 -18.33
N HIS A 767 3.74 -24.73 -17.28
CA HIS A 767 4.46 -23.79 -16.44
C HIS A 767 5.63 -23.13 -17.17
N ALA A 768 6.35 -23.84 -18.04
CA ALA A 768 7.41 -23.26 -18.87
C ALA A 768 6.86 -22.17 -19.82
N MET A 769 5.67 -22.39 -20.39
CA MET A 769 4.99 -21.39 -21.23
C MET A 769 4.53 -20.17 -20.42
N LYS A 770 3.94 -20.37 -19.24
CA LYS A 770 3.56 -19.25 -18.35
C LYS A 770 4.77 -18.42 -17.92
N ALA A 771 5.88 -19.07 -17.57
CA ALA A 771 7.15 -18.40 -17.28
C ALA A 771 7.66 -17.60 -18.47
N PHE A 772 7.59 -18.15 -19.69
CA PHE A 772 8.00 -17.45 -20.91
C PHE A 772 7.17 -16.18 -21.16
N VAL A 773 5.84 -16.24 -20.99
CA VAL A 773 4.98 -15.07 -21.14
C VAL A 773 5.32 -13.98 -20.12
N LEU A 774 5.53 -14.34 -18.85
CA LEU A 774 5.94 -13.38 -17.82
C LEU A 774 7.32 -12.79 -18.12
N GLN A 775 8.26 -13.59 -18.62
CA GLN A 775 9.60 -13.13 -19.00
C GLN A 775 9.56 -12.04 -20.07
N GLN A 776 8.64 -12.11 -21.03
CA GLN A 776 8.46 -11.09 -22.07
C GLN A 776 7.93 -9.75 -21.54
N GLN A 777 7.34 -9.72 -20.35
CA GLN A 777 6.79 -8.50 -19.75
C GLN A 777 7.81 -7.68 -18.97
N PHE A 778 9.05 -8.18 -18.81
CA PHE A 778 10.13 -7.43 -18.18
C PHE A 778 10.86 -6.57 -19.22
N SER A 779 11.05 -5.28 -18.91
CA SER A 779 11.90 -4.40 -19.70
C SER A 779 13.35 -4.86 -19.56
N PHE A 780 13.97 -5.30 -20.65
CA PHE A 780 15.39 -5.65 -20.64
C PHE A 780 16.23 -4.38 -20.71
N GLU A 781 16.98 -4.08 -19.65
CA GLU A 781 18.09 -3.11 -19.75
C GLU A 781 19.11 -3.65 -20.77
N GLU A 782 19.50 -2.80 -21.73
CA GLU A 782 20.56 -3.05 -22.73
C GLU A 782 20.47 -4.42 -23.48
N ASN A 783 19.46 -4.62 -24.34
CA ASN A 783 19.46 -5.70 -25.35
C ASN A 783 19.79 -7.13 -24.83
N ASN A 784 19.58 -7.41 -23.54
CA ASN A 784 19.91 -8.71 -22.96
C ASN A 784 18.76 -9.71 -23.14
N PHE A 785 18.61 -10.23 -24.36
CA PHE A 785 17.59 -11.24 -24.70
C PHE A 785 17.93 -12.66 -24.23
N THR A 786 19.03 -12.84 -23.50
CA THR A 786 19.50 -14.16 -23.02
C THR A 786 18.46 -14.92 -22.17
N PRO A 787 17.72 -14.29 -21.24
CA PRO A 787 16.69 -14.99 -20.46
C PRO A 787 15.53 -15.51 -21.30
N GLU A 788 15.20 -14.82 -22.40
CA GLU A 788 14.18 -15.26 -23.36
C GLU A 788 14.65 -16.50 -24.13
N ALA A 789 15.91 -16.49 -24.58
CA ALA A 789 16.54 -17.64 -25.24
C ALA A 789 16.58 -18.87 -24.32
N ASP A 790 16.91 -18.69 -23.03
CA ASP A 790 16.92 -19.77 -22.03
C ASP A 790 15.52 -20.39 -21.86
N ALA A 791 14.48 -19.55 -21.81
CA ALA A 791 13.10 -20.01 -21.69
C ALA A 791 12.66 -20.81 -22.93
N LEU A 792 12.95 -20.31 -24.13
CA LEU A 792 12.68 -21.00 -25.40
C LEU A 792 13.44 -22.32 -25.50
N TYR A 793 14.70 -22.33 -25.08
CA TYR A 793 15.52 -23.53 -25.05
C TYR A 793 14.91 -24.59 -24.12
N ASN A 794 14.50 -24.20 -22.90
CA ASN A 794 13.84 -25.11 -21.96
C ASN A 794 12.51 -25.68 -22.49
N ILE A 795 11.67 -24.86 -23.13
CA ILE A 795 10.45 -25.32 -23.80
C ILE A 795 10.80 -26.31 -24.93
N GLY A 796 11.84 -26.00 -25.71
CA GLY A 796 12.35 -26.88 -26.76
C GLY A 796 12.79 -28.24 -26.22
N LEU A 797 13.53 -28.27 -25.10
CA LEU A 797 13.95 -29.50 -24.43
C LEU A 797 12.76 -30.33 -23.93
N ILE A 798 11.74 -29.69 -23.34
CA ILE A 798 10.51 -30.39 -22.92
C ILE A 798 9.84 -31.05 -24.14
N HIS A 799 9.77 -30.36 -25.28
CA HIS A 799 9.22 -30.93 -26.51
C HIS A 799 10.05 -32.08 -27.09
N VAL A 800 11.38 -32.07 -26.91
CA VAL A 800 12.26 -33.21 -27.25
C VAL A 800 11.88 -34.42 -26.39
N GLU A 801 11.74 -34.24 -25.08
CA GLU A 801 11.36 -35.30 -24.15
C GLU A 801 9.92 -35.81 -24.37
N MET A 802 9.00 -34.94 -24.79
CA MET A 802 7.63 -35.31 -25.20
C MET A 802 7.57 -36.03 -26.55
N ASN A 803 8.69 -36.19 -27.27
CA ASN A 803 8.76 -36.71 -28.62
C ASN A 803 7.86 -35.94 -29.62
N THR A 804 7.90 -34.61 -29.54
CA THR A 804 7.17 -33.69 -30.43
C THR A 804 8.16 -32.86 -31.27
N PRO A 805 8.87 -33.49 -32.21
CA PRO A 805 10.11 -32.94 -32.76
C PRO A 805 9.90 -31.68 -33.63
N VAL A 806 8.74 -31.52 -34.26
CA VAL A 806 8.40 -30.30 -35.02
C VAL A 806 8.37 -29.07 -34.11
N LYS A 807 7.66 -29.15 -32.97
CA LYS A 807 7.60 -28.06 -31.99
C LYS A 807 8.96 -27.84 -31.31
N ALA A 808 9.68 -28.92 -30.99
CA ALA A 808 11.03 -28.83 -30.46
C ALA A 808 11.95 -28.02 -31.38
N LEU A 809 11.99 -28.34 -32.67
CA LEU A 809 12.79 -27.61 -33.66
C LEU A 809 12.38 -26.14 -33.76
N GLN A 810 11.07 -25.83 -33.73
CA GLN A 810 10.58 -24.45 -33.76
C GLN A 810 11.13 -23.62 -32.59
N TYR A 811 11.01 -24.11 -31.36
CA TYR A 811 11.47 -23.38 -30.18
C TYR A 811 13.01 -23.32 -30.08
N LEU A 812 13.70 -24.43 -30.36
CA LEU A 812 15.16 -24.48 -30.31
C LEU A 812 15.80 -23.58 -31.38
N THR A 813 15.21 -23.48 -32.58
CA THR A 813 15.72 -22.58 -33.63
C THR A 813 15.53 -21.11 -33.25
N LYS A 814 14.42 -20.76 -32.60
CA LYS A 814 14.21 -19.41 -32.05
C LYS A 814 15.25 -19.11 -30.97
N ALA A 815 15.47 -20.01 -30.01
CA ALA A 815 16.50 -19.85 -28.98
C ALA A 815 17.90 -19.67 -29.59
N LEU A 816 18.25 -20.47 -30.60
CA LEU A 816 19.52 -20.38 -31.32
C LEU A 816 19.72 -19.00 -31.96
N SER A 817 18.69 -18.48 -32.63
CA SER A 817 18.77 -17.18 -33.29
C SER A 817 19.06 -16.04 -32.31
N ILE A 818 18.47 -16.10 -31.12
CA ILE A 818 18.71 -15.12 -30.06
C ILE A 818 20.12 -15.27 -29.51
N TYR A 819 20.56 -16.49 -29.14
CA TYR A 819 21.91 -16.71 -28.63
C TYR A 819 23.00 -16.31 -29.62
N GLN A 820 22.80 -16.51 -30.92
CA GLN A 820 23.74 -16.06 -31.96
C GLN A 820 23.81 -14.54 -32.09
N SER A 821 22.73 -13.83 -31.74
CA SER A 821 22.71 -12.37 -31.73
C SER A 821 23.30 -11.77 -30.45
N THR A 822 23.33 -12.52 -29.35
CA THR A 822 23.78 -12.03 -28.03
C THR A 822 25.17 -12.55 -27.61
N HIS A 823 25.65 -13.66 -28.16
CA HIS A 823 26.93 -14.27 -27.79
C HIS A 823 27.84 -14.53 -28.99
N ALA A 824 29.14 -14.67 -28.71
CA ALA A 824 30.09 -15.20 -29.68
C ALA A 824 29.76 -16.65 -30.07
N LEU A 825 30.08 -17.04 -31.30
CA LEU A 825 29.69 -18.34 -31.89
C LEU A 825 30.23 -19.57 -31.14
N ASP A 826 31.27 -19.41 -30.32
CA ASP A 826 31.89 -20.44 -29.49
C ASP A 826 31.24 -20.58 -28.10
N HIS A 827 30.20 -19.79 -27.80
CA HIS A 827 29.53 -19.80 -26.51
C HIS A 827 28.89 -21.18 -26.19
N PRO A 828 29.05 -21.71 -24.96
CA PRO A 828 28.52 -23.02 -24.58
C PRO A 828 27.02 -23.21 -24.83
N SER A 829 26.20 -22.16 -24.67
CA SER A 829 24.76 -22.23 -24.92
C SER A 829 24.42 -22.52 -26.38
N ILE A 830 25.17 -21.95 -27.33
CA ILE A 830 24.98 -22.21 -28.78
C ILE A 830 25.26 -23.69 -29.06
N LYS A 831 26.35 -24.23 -28.51
CA LYS A 831 26.71 -25.65 -28.64
C LYS A 831 25.64 -26.57 -28.06
N ALA A 832 25.10 -26.23 -26.88
CA ALA A 832 24.04 -27.00 -26.23
C ALA A 832 22.77 -27.04 -27.09
N VAL A 833 22.31 -25.88 -27.58
CA VAL A 833 21.11 -25.78 -28.42
C VAL A 833 21.27 -26.55 -29.73
N LEU A 834 22.42 -26.46 -30.39
CA LEU A 834 22.70 -27.22 -31.62
C LEU A 834 22.65 -28.74 -31.37
N SER A 835 23.19 -29.21 -30.24
CA SER A 835 23.10 -30.63 -29.85
C SER A 835 21.64 -31.08 -29.70
N SER A 836 20.80 -30.26 -29.05
CA SER A 836 19.37 -30.55 -28.89
C SER A 836 18.59 -30.49 -30.21
N ILE A 837 18.97 -29.60 -31.14
CA ILE A 837 18.40 -29.54 -32.50
C ILE A 837 18.71 -30.84 -33.25
N ILE A 838 19.95 -31.34 -33.19
CA ILE A 838 20.33 -32.62 -33.81
C ILE A 838 19.51 -33.77 -33.22
N GLN A 839 19.35 -33.81 -31.91
CA GLN A 839 18.52 -34.82 -31.24
C GLN A 839 17.06 -34.76 -31.72
N ALA A 840 16.46 -33.58 -31.80
CA ALA A 840 15.10 -33.38 -32.30
C ALA A 840 14.96 -33.79 -33.79
N ALA A 841 15.95 -33.45 -34.62
CA ALA A 841 15.97 -33.77 -36.05
C ALA A 841 16.08 -35.28 -36.31
N ASN A 842 16.90 -36.00 -35.54
CA ASN A 842 16.97 -37.47 -35.62
C ASN A 842 15.63 -38.13 -35.28
N GLY A 843 14.84 -37.53 -34.39
CA GLY A 843 13.46 -37.94 -34.12
C GLY A 843 12.54 -37.80 -35.33
N THR A 844 12.65 -36.72 -36.11
CA THR A 844 11.83 -36.52 -37.34
C THR A 844 12.12 -37.54 -38.45
N GLN A 845 13.37 -37.98 -38.61
CA GLN A 845 13.71 -39.00 -39.61
C GLN A 845 13.04 -40.35 -39.32
N SER A 846 12.81 -40.67 -38.03
CA SER A 846 12.07 -41.89 -37.62
C SER A 846 10.56 -41.83 -37.90
N ILE A 847 9.98 -40.64 -38.00
CA ILE A 847 8.54 -40.44 -38.28
C ILE A 847 8.27 -40.47 -39.79
N SER A 848 9.26 -40.14 -40.64
CA SER A 848 9.12 -40.22 -42.10
C SER A 848 9.13 -41.65 -42.68
N PHE A 849 9.28 -42.67 -41.83
CA PHE A 849 9.37 -44.10 -42.21
C PHE A 849 8.28 -44.99 -41.59
N LYS A 850 7.23 -44.42 -40.98
CA LYS A 850 6.00 -45.12 -40.59
C LYS A 850 4.82 -44.57 -41.37
#